data_AF-U7QAH0-F1
#
_entry.id   AF-U7QAH0-F1
#
_cell.length_a   1.000
_cell.length_b   1.000
_cell.length_c   1.000
_cell.angle_alpha   90.00
_cell.angle_beta   90.00
_cell.angle_gamma   90.00
#
_symmetry.space_group_name_H-M   'P 1'
#
loop_
_entity.id
_entity.type
_entity.pdbx_description
1 polymer ?
#
loop_
_entity_poly.entity_id
_entity_poly.type
_entity_poly.pdbx_seq_one_letter_code
_entity_poly.pdbx_strand_id
1 'polypeptide(L)'
;MNSSTLEAQKSSVLILTGMHRSGTSLATALLQSSGLHIGRRQIKGNQYNVKGYYENVDFLEFHKTVLQSQEIVSEGWTLQENIEVEEQYIEQAQQIIAQNAISSMWGWKDPRTTLFLNFWAKLFPEAKFLLVYRSPWEVIDSLYRRGDEAFDQQPELAVKVWLHYNQKIINFYNQYPSRCILANISQVIKNPKLYIETINQKFGTRLGTPGEEIYESSLFQSYSQDSHRPTVIDYYFPDAIEMYQELEARSWQPDENLDLSWRDRIKSSPYRAWVFQDWMELRRVESLYKSLQADHQLLTAESEQLKSQLSQTQKELEESQSKLQETERDLEKSQSQLSETEKVLNQSQSQLSQTQIELEKSQSQLGQTQEELEQSQSELAETQRVSAQFQTQFSQTQSELTQAQSQLHQTQEELEQSQSQLYETTTILEQSHSQLHQTEEVLEQLLENYKRTEARADKVQEKLEHSESKLYETTTVLEQSQSQLHQTEKVLEQSLDNYKQTQEELEQSQLLLNETQMVLDQSQSQLHQTEQVLEQYYSRYKKSQGELQRNLSQLYRTQKELEQTQVQLKQARNELDRLLFLEAIAGQPDESYQRLVWEAWYAYRNNDLAAMAKNLRKSMKQKPFSKTETVLNWLESFAKFSSERGETLNTQALTNSPEWKQLIRQAISKKSVLARKQSVQQAVSF
;
A
#
# COMPACT_ATOMS: atom_id res chain seq x y z
N MET A 1 26.32 -72.52 7.44
CA MET A 1 26.95 -71.19 7.35
C MET A 1 26.98 -70.81 5.88
N ASN A 2 25.99 -70.07 5.39
CA ASN A 2 25.93 -69.63 4.00
C ASN A 2 26.40 -68.18 3.91
N SER A 3 27.44 -68.01 3.11
CA SER A 3 27.98 -66.77 2.58
C SER A 3 26.92 -65.99 1.80
N SER A 4 26.41 -64.89 2.36
CA SER A 4 25.73 -63.84 1.62
C SER A 4 26.64 -62.62 1.58
N THR A 5 27.40 -62.52 0.50
CA THR A 5 28.16 -61.36 0.06
C THR A 5 27.23 -60.14 0.06
N LEU A 6 27.55 -59.12 0.87
CA LEU A 6 27.00 -57.77 0.71
C LEU A 6 27.45 -57.24 -0.66
N GLU A 7 26.60 -57.31 -1.67
CA GLU A 7 26.74 -56.48 -2.87
C GLU A 7 26.65 -55.01 -2.41
N ALA A 8 27.78 -54.30 -2.46
CA ALA A 8 27.80 -52.86 -2.26
C ALA A 8 26.84 -52.23 -3.28
N GLN A 9 25.79 -51.59 -2.79
CA GLN A 9 24.73 -50.97 -3.58
C GLN A 9 25.35 -49.89 -4.49
N LYS A 10 25.63 -50.25 -5.75
CA LYS A 10 26.32 -49.39 -6.73
C LYS A 10 25.50 -48.11 -6.94
N SER A 11 26.08 -46.95 -6.66
CA SER A 11 25.40 -45.65 -6.82
C SER A 11 25.14 -45.37 -8.30
N SER A 12 23.89 -45.09 -8.67
CA SER A 12 23.52 -44.71 -10.03
C SER A 12 23.65 -43.20 -10.21
N VAL A 13 24.46 -42.77 -11.18
CA VAL A 13 24.69 -41.34 -11.46
C VAL A 13 24.10 -40.92 -12.78
N LEU A 14 23.19 -39.95 -12.72
CA LEU A 14 22.49 -39.39 -13.87
C LEU A 14 22.94 -37.94 -14.10
N ILE A 15 23.62 -37.69 -15.21
CA ILE A 15 24.07 -36.35 -15.62
C ILE A 15 23.07 -35.80 -16.61
N LEU A 16 22.48 -34.65 -16.29
CA LEU A 16 21.51 -33.99 -17.15
C LEU A 16 22.15 -32.81 -17.86
N THR A 17 22.08 -32.79 -19.19
CA THR A 17 22.59 -31.66 -19.94
C THR A 17 21.87 -31.49 -21.28
N GLY A 18 22.25 -30.44 -21.99
CA GLY A 18 21.55 -29.92 -23.15
C GLY A 18 21.96 -28.47 -23.36
N MET A 19 21.67 -27.92 -24.53
CA MET A 19 21.86 -26.49 -24.75
C MET A 19 21.02 -25.67 -23.75
N HIS A 20 21.53 -24.52 -23.31
CA HIS A 20 20.79 -23.53 -22.55
C HIS A 20 19.39 -23.30 -23.15
N ARG A 21 18.39 -23.15 -22.29
CA ARG A 21 16.97 -22.95 -22.68
C ARG A 21 16.31 -24.14 -23.42
N SER A 22 16.96 -25.30 -23.48
CA SER A 22 16.35 -26.54 -24.02
C SER A 22 15.41 -27.25 -23.04
N GLY A 23 15.16 -26.68 -21.85
CA GLY A 23 14.27 -27.28 -20.85
C GLY A 23 14.93 -28.28 -19.90
N THR A 24 16.27 -28.31 -19.83
CA THR A 24 17.03 -29.15 -18.89
C THR A 24 16.61 -28.93 -17.43
N SER A 25 16.27 -27.70 -17.03
CA SER A 25 15.76 -27.41 -15.67
C SER A 25 14.44 -28.13 -15.39
N LEU A 26 13.54 -28.20 -16.36
CA LEU A 26 12.24 -28.87 -16.19
C LEU A 26 12.41 -30.38 -16.11
N ALA A 27 13.24 -30.96 -16.98
CA ALA A 27 13.60 -32.37 -16.90
C ALA A 27 14.25 -32.72 -15.55
N THR A 28 15.07 -31.81 -15.01
CA THR A 28 15.68 -31.96 -13.68
C THR A 28 14.65 -31.96 -12.57
N ALA A 29 13.71 -31.00 -12.58
CA ALA A 29 12.64 -30.92 -11.60
C ALA A 29 11.75 -32.18 -11.62
N LEU A 30 11.46 -32.71 -12.81
CA LEU A 30 10.75 -33.97 -12.99
C LEU A 30 11.48 -35.13 -12.30
N LEU A 31 12.78 -35.25 -12.54
CA LEU A 31 13.60 -36.32 -11.98
C LEU A 31 13.81 -36.18 -10.46
N GLN A 32 13.95 -34.95 -9.95
CA GLN A 32 14.00 -34.71 -8.50
C GLN A 32 12.70 -35.13 -7.81
N SER A 33 11.54 -34.80 -8.40
CA SER A 33 10.25 -35.27 -7.87
C SER A 33 10.14 -36.80 -7.87
N SER A 34 10.90 -37.46 -8.74
CA SER A 34 10.97 -38.92 -8.87
C SER A 34 12.09 -39.53 -8.01
N GLY A 35 12.75 -38.74 -7.15
CA GLY A 35 13.75 -39.22 -6.18
C GLY A 35 15.21 -39.06 -6.59
N LEU A 36 15.54 -38.37 -7.69
CA LEU A 36 16.93 -38.07 -8.06
C LEU A 36 17.51 -36.94 -7.18
N HIS A 37 18.66 -37.17 -6.57
CA HIS A 37 19.33 -36.14 -5.77
C HIS A 37 20.28 -35.26 -6.62
N ILE A 38 20.01 -33.96 -6.74
CA ILE A 38 20.82 -33.01 -7.53
C ILE A 38 21.79 -32.24 -6.60
N GLY A 39 22.74 -32.98 -5.99
CA GLY A 39 23.80 -32.46 -5.12
C GLY A 39 23.40 -31.53 -3.96
N ARG A 40 24.38 -30.96 -3.24
CA ARG A 40 24.15 -30.21 -1.97
C ARG A 40 23.79 -28.74 -2.17
N ARG A 41 24.37 -28.07 -3.17
CA ARG A 41 24.24 -26.61 -3.40
C ARG A 41 23.58 -26.34 -4.74
N GLN A 42 22.39 -25.73 -4.73
CA GLN A 42 21.63 -25.39 -5.93
C GLN A 42 21.43 -23.87 -6.09
N ILE A 43 21.46 -23.38 -7.33
CA ILE A 43 21.11 -21.99 -7.64
C ILE A 43 19.61 -21.75 -7.43
N LYS A 44 19.27 -20.75 -6.60
CA LYS A 44 17.88 -20.30 -6.37
C LYS A 44 17.26 -19.65 -7.63
N GLY A 45 15.93 -19.65 -7.72
CA GLY A 45 15.20 -19.08 -8.86
C GLY A 45 15.39 -17.57 -9.01
N ASN A 46 15.12 -17.07 -10.21
CA ASN A 46 15.05 -15.64 -10.50
C ASN A 46 13.83 -15.34 -11.39
N GLN A 47 13.67 -14.09 -11.82
CA GLN A 47 12.54 -13.63 -12.64
C GLN A 47 12.35 -14.38 -13.97
N TYR A 48 13.39 -15.04 -14.51
CA TYR A 48 13.32 -15.80 -15.78
C TYR A 48 13.07 -17.30 -15.58
N ASN A 49 13.17 -17.79 -14.33
CA ASN A 49 12.90 -19.15 -13.92
C ASN A 49 12.61 -19.18 -12.40
N VAL A 50 11.37 -18.86 -12.05
CA VAL A 50 10.92 -18.61 -10.67
C VAL A 50 11.16 -19.82 -9.75
N LYS A 51 11.08 -21.04 -10.28
CA LYS A 51 11.25 -22.28 -9.51
C LYS A 51 12.71 -22.71 -9.27
N GLY A 52 13.71 -21.99 -9.77
CA GLY A 52 15.12 -22.38 -9.62
C GLY A 52 15.76 -22.93 -10.89
N TYR A 53 17.07 -22.72 -11.05
CA TYR A 53 17.83 -23.28 -12.19
C TYR A 53 18.18 -24.75 -11.99
N TYR A 54 18.08 -25.27 -10.75
CA TYR A 54 18.45 -26.64 -10.39
C TYR A 54 19.87 -27.03 -10.83
N GLU A 55 20.74 -26.02 -10.98
CA GLU A 55 22.14 -26.21 -11.33
C GLU A 55 22.94 -26.43 -10.07
N ASN A 56 23.81 -27.44 -10.10
CA ASN A 56 24.72 -27.71 -9.00
C ASN A 56 25.87 -26.69 -9.06
N VAL A 57 26.03 -25.92 -7.98
CA VAL A 57 26.99 -24.82 -7.89
C VAL A 57 28.43 -25.31 -8.10
N ASP A 58 28.77 -26.49 -7.59
CA ASP A 58 30.15 -27.02 -7.65
C ASP A 58 30.56 -27.31 -9.10
N PHE A 59 29.66 -27.94 -9.87
CA PHE A 59 29.88 -28.22 -11.29
C PHE A 59 29.78 -26.95 -12.14
N LEU A 60 28.91 -26.01 -11.76
CA LEU A 60 28.82 -24.71 -12.42
C LEU A 60 30.13 -23.95 -12.29
N GLU A 61 30.65 -23.80 -11.08
CA GLU A 61 31.89 -23.09 -10.79
C GLU A 61 33.05 -23.76 -11.54
N PHE A 62 33.15 -25.09 -11.48
CA PHE A 62 34.14 -25.84 -12.24
C PHE A 62 34.12 -25.53 -13.73
N HIS A 63 32.96 -25.65 -14.40
CA HIS A 63 32.87 -25.35 -15.83
C HIS A 63 33.21 -23.88 -16.12
N LYS A 64 32.80 -22.93 -15.27
CA LYS A 64 33.15 -21.50 -15.44
C LYS A 64 34.66 -21.29 -15.35
N THR A 65 35.31 -21.89 -14.35
CA THR A 65 36.76 -21.77 -14.13
C THR A 65 37.55 -22.32 -15.32
N VAL A 66 37.18 -23.51 -15.83
CA VAL A 66 37.89 -24.10 -16.98
C VAL A 66 37.66 -23.31 -18.27
N LEU A 67 36.46 -22.75 -18.47
CA LEU A 67 36.20 -21.87 -19.61
C LEU A 67 37.04 -20.58 -19.52
N GLN A 68 37.08 -19.97 -18.33
CA GLN A 68 37.83 -18.73 -18.10
C GLN A 68 39.34 -18.91 -18.24
N SER A 69 39.90 -20.07 -17.86
CA SER A 69 41.34 -20.34 -18.01
C SER A 69 41.78 -20.38 -19.48
N GLN A 70 40.85 -20.54 -20.40
CA GLN A 70 41.05 -20.55 -21.86
C GLN A 70 40.50 -19.29 -22.54
N GLU A 71 40.24 -18.23 -21.78
CA GLU A 71 39.68 -16.96 -22.28
C GLU A 71 38.28 -17.11 -22.93
N ILE A 72 37.56 -18.18 -22.61
CA ILE A 72 36.19 -18.39 -23.07
C ILE A 72 35.21 -17.75 -22.07
N VAL A 73 34.16 -17.10 -22.60
CA VAL A 73 33.09 -16.53 -21.77
C VAL A 73 32.45 -17.59 -20.87
N SER A 74 32.25 -17.22 -19.61
CA SER A 74 31.92 -18.18 -18.54
C SER A 74 30.53 -18.83 -18.68
N GLU A 75 29.66 -18.18 -19.44
CA GLU A 75 28.32 -18.62 -19.83
C GLU A 75 28.38 -19.77 -20.83
N GLY A 76 29.52 -20.01 -21.48
CA GLY A 76 29.71 -21.08 -22.46
C GLY A 76 29.13 -20.75 -23.84
N TRP A 77 28.96 -19.47 -24.18
CA TRP A 77 28.66 -19.01 -25.55
C TRP A 77 29.90 -19.15 -26.43
N THR A 78 30.23 -20.38 -26.81
CA THR A 78 31.42 -20.69 -27.59
C THR A 78 31.12 -21.61 -28.76
N LEU A 79 31.96 -21.52 -29.78
CA LEU A 79 32.01 -22.41 -30.95
C LEU A 79 33.33 -23.19 -30.98
N GLN A 80 34.13 -23.12 -29.91
CA GLN A 80 35.40 -23.80 -29.82
C GLN A 80 35.19 -25.32 -29.73
N GLU A 81 35.78 -26.05 -30.68
CA GLU A 81 35.58 -27.49 -30.77
C GLU A 81 36.19 -28.27 -29.60
N ASN A 82 37.38 -27.92 -29.13
CA ASN A 82 38.04 -28.64 -28.05
C ASN A 82 38.23 -27.72 -26.85
N ILE A 83 37.61 -28.08 -25.73
CA ILE A 83 37.87 -27.47 -24.42
C ILE A 83 38.67 -28.50 -23.65
N GLU A 84 39.97 -28.27 -23.55
CA GLU A 84 40.87 -29.18 -22.85
C GLU A 84 40.78 -28.91 -21.35
N VAL A 85 40.58 -29.96 -20.56
CA VAL A 85 40.63 -29.86 -19.10
C VAL A 85 42.04 -30.21 -18.66
N GLU A 86 42.80 -29.20 -18.24
CA GLU A 86 44.17 -29.37 -17.76
C GLU A 86 44.23 -30.27 -16.52
N GLU A 87 45.39 -30.91 -16.31
CA GLU A 87 45.60 -31.89 -15.24
C GLU A 87 45.32 -31.31 -13.84
N GLN A 88 45.64 -30.03 -13.63
CA GLN A 88 45.35 -29.31 -12.38
C GLN A 88 43.86 -29.29 -11.99
N TYR A 89 42.95 -29.37 -12.97
CA TYR A 89 41.50 -29.37 -12.73
C TYR A 89 40.95 -30.79 -12.48
N ILE A 90 41.71 -31.84 -12.75
CA ILE A 90 41.25 -33.23 -12.59
C ILE A 90 41.03 -33.56 -11.10
N GLU A 91 41.97 -33.17 -10.22
CA GLU A 91 41.82 -33.38 -8.78
C GLU A 91 40.59 -32.65 -8.24
N GLN A 92 40.37 -31.41 -8.69
CA GLN A 92 39.18 -30.63 -8.32
C GLN A 92 37.90 -31.33 -8.76
N ALA A 93 37.84 -31.84 -9.99
CA ALA A 93 36.68 -32.57 -10.50
C ALA A 93 36.38 -33.85 -9.70
N GLN A 94 37.41 -34.59 -9.30
CA GLN A 94 37.27 -35.77 -8.44
C GLN A 94 36.74 -35.42 -7.05
N GLN A 95 37.22 -34.33 -6.46
CA GLN A 95 36.72 -33.83 -5.17
C GLN A 95 35.25 -33.42 -5.25
N ILE A 96 34.85 -32.71 -6.32
CA ILE A 96 33.45 -32.32 -6.55
C ILE A 96 32.53 -33.55 -6.62
N ILE A 97 32.96 -34.60 -7.33
CA ILE A 97 32.22 -35.87 -7.41
C ILE A 97 32.07 -36.49 -6.01
N ALA A 98 33.17 -36.62 -5.26
CA ALA A 98 33.15 -37.24 -3.92
C ALA A 98 32.24 -36.48 -2.94
N GLN A 99 32.21 -35.15 -3.02
CA GLN A 99 31.37 -34.31 -2.15
C GLN A 99 29.87 -34.41 -2.48
N ASN A 100 29.52 -34.65 -3.75
CA ASN A 100 28.14 -34.68 -4.23
C ASN A 100 27.53 -36.09 -4.29
N ALA A 101 28.34 -37.15 -4.16
CA ALA A 101 27.90 -38.55 -4.11
C ALA A 101 27.24 -38.94 -2.77
N ILE A 102 26.21 -38.21 -2.36
CA ILE A 102 25.57 -38.34 -1.03
C ILE A 102 24.33 -39.25 -0.99
N SER A 103 23.86 -39.70 -2.15
CA SER A 103 22.71 -40.59 -2.28
C SER A 103 23.07 -41.75 -3.19
N SER A 104 22.39 -42.89 -3.01
CA SER A 104 22.50 -44.03 -3.94
C SER A 104 22.05 -43.69 -5.36
N MET A 105 21.27 -42.62 -5.53
CA MET A 105 20.84 -42.09 -6.82
C MET A 105 21.01 -40.58 -6.83
N TRP A 106 22.04 -40.11 -7.53
CA TRP A 106 22.41 -38.70 -7.55
C TRP A 106 22.85 -38.26 -8.94
N GLY A 107 23.01 -36.96 -9.11
CA GLY A 107 23.38 -36.36 -10.38
C GLY A 107 23.63 -34.88 -10.28
N TRP A 108 23.90 -34.27 -11.42
CA TRP A 108 23.88 -32.82 -11.56
C TRP A 108 23.25 -32.43 -12.88
N LYS A 109 22.77 -31.19 -12.92
CA LYS A 109 22.41 -30.52 -14.17
C LYS A 109 23.27 -29.30 -14.33
N ASP A 110 23.79 -29.14 -15.53
CA ASP A 110 24.30 -27.86 -16.01
C ASP A 110 24.36 -27.88 -17.55
N PRO A 111 23.83 -26.88 -18.27
CA PRO A 111 23.91 -26.86 -19.73
C PRO A 111 25.34 -26.94 -20.28
N ARG A 112 26.31 -26.28 -19.63
CA ARG A 112 27.71 -26.27 -20.09
C ARG A 112 28.39 -27.63 -19.93
N THR A 113 27.86 -28.54 -19.11
CA THR A 113 28.27 -29.96 -19.10
C THR A 113 28.31 -30.56 -20.51
N THR A 114 27.47 -30.09 -21.44
CA THR A 114 27.48 -30.48 -22.86
C THR A 114 28.87 -30.30 -23.50
N LEU A 115 29.58 -29.22 -23.14
CA LEU A 115 30.92 -28.91 -23.62
C LEU A 115 32.00 -29.84 -23.03
N PHE A 116 31.69 -30.51 -21.91
CA PHE A 116 32.62 -31.36 -21.15
C PHE A 116 32.21 -32.84 -21.15
N LEU A 117 31.29 -33.27 -22.02
CA LEU A 117 30.73 -34.63 -22.02
C LEU A 117 31.81 -35.72 -22.05
N ASN A 118 32.80 -35.60 -22.94
CA ASN A 118 33.88 -36.56 -23.08
C ASN A 118 34.81 -36.59 -21.85
N PHE A 119 35.06 -35.43 -21.24
CA PHE A 119 35.84 -35.34 -20.02
C PHE A 119 35.15 -36.10 -18.88
N TRP A 120 33.88 -35.80 -18.61
CA TRP A 120 33.11 -36.48 -17.57
C TRP A 120 32.91 -37.97 -17.84
N ALA A 121 32.72 -38.36 -19.09
CA ALA A 121 32.55 -39.77 -19.46
C ALA A 121 33.82 -40.61 -19.25
N LYS A 122 35.01 -40.01 -19.42
CA LYS A 122 36.31 -40.62 -19.13
C LYS A 122 36.60 -40.65 -17.64
N LEU A 123 36.40 -39.52 -16.95
CA LEU A 123 36.65 -39.40 -15.51
C LEU A 123 35.70 -40.30 -14.70
N PHE A 124 34.47 -40.47 -15.19
CA PHE A 124 33.45 -41.25 -14.50
C PHE A 124 32.71 -42.22 -15.46
N PRO A 125 33.30 -43.41 -15.73
CA PRO A 125 32.79 -44.37 -16.71
C PRO A 125 31.39 -44.93 -16.42
N GLU A 126 30.98 -44.92 -15.15
CA GLU A 126 29.68 -45.44 -14.72
C GLU A 126 28.53 -44.46 -14.93
N ALA A 127 28.83 -43.18 -15.17
CA ALA A 127 27.82 -42.14 -15.36
C ALA A 127 26.95 -42.40 -16.58
N LYS A 128 25.65 -42.12 -16.43
CA LYS A 128 24.64 -42.12 -17.50
C LYS A 128 24.20 -40.70 -17.79
N PHE A 129 23.86 -40.44 -19.04
CA PHE A 129 23.62 -39.09 -19.55
C PHE A 129 22.19 -38.96 -20.07
N LEU A 130 21.49 -37.94 -19.60
CA LEU A 130 20.19 -37.52 -20.09
C LEU A 130 20.39 -36.23 -20.89
N LEU A 131 20.33 -36.37 -22.20
CA LEU A 131 20.61 -35.32 -23.18
C LEU A 131 19.28 -34.74 -23.64
N VAL A 132 18.99 -33.50 -23.26
CA VAL A 132 17.72 -32.83 -23.55
C VAL A 132 17.93 -31.75 -24.60
N TYR A 133 17.12 -31.78 -25.65
CA TYR A 133 17.12 -30.77 -26.70
C TYR A 133 15.73 -30.18 -26.91
N ARG A 134 15.71 -29.05 -27.63
CA ARG A 134 14.50 -28.33 -28.03
C ARG A 134 14.74 -27.71 -29.40
N SER A 135 13.64 -27.47 -30.13
CA SER A 135 13.69 -26.83 -31.44
C SER A 135 14.50 -25.52 -31.43
N PRO A 136 15.24 -25.22 -32.52
CA PRO A 136 16.12 -24.06 -32.56
C PRO A 136 15.34 -22.75 -32.43
N TRP A 137 14.17 -22.62 -33.07
CA TRP A 137 13.37 -21.39 -33.01
C TRP A 137 12.84 -21.07 -31.61
N GLU A 138 12.51 -22.08 -30.80
CA GLU A 138 12.08 -21.83 -29.43
C GLU A 138 13.24 -21.51 -28.49
N VAL A 139 14.40 -22.12 -28.71
CA VAL A 139 15.62 -21.81 -27.93
C VAL A 139 16.05 -20.37 -28.21
N ILE A 140 16.20 -20.00 -29.49
CA ILE A 140 16.61 -18.65 -29.90
C ILE A 140 15.63 -17.61 -29.37
N ASP A 141 14.32 -17.84 -29.49
CA ASP A 141 13.34 -16.91 -28.92
C ASP A 141 13.54 -16.73 -27.42
N SER A 142 13.75 -17.84 -26.71
CA SER A 142 13.95 -17.77 -25.27
C SER A 142 15.26 -17.10 -24.88
N LEU A 143 16.30 -17.16 -25.71
CA LEU A 143 17.57 -16.46 -25.49
C LEU A 143 17.37 -14.95 -25.66
N TYR A 144 16.70 -14.52 -26.73
CA TYR A 144 16.41 -13.09 -26.95
C TYR A 144 15.48 -12.51 -25.89
N ARG A 145 14.50 -13.27 -25.39
CA ARG A 145 13.69 -12.83 -24.25
C ARG A 145 14.48 -12.70 -22.95
N ARG A 146 15.51 -13.51 -22.76
CA ARG A 146 16.39 -13.43 -21.58
C ARG A 146 17.32 -12.22 -21.69
N GLY A 147 17.75 -11.87 -22.92
CA GLY A 147 18.53 -10.68 -23.20
C GLY A 147 20.01 -10.83 -22.85
N ASP A 148 20.63 -11.98 -23.16
CA ASP A 148 22.07 -12.15 -22.94
C ASP A 148 22.88 -11.23 -23.87
N GLU A 149 23.74 -10.39 -23.31
CA GLU A 149 24.50 -9.35 -24.02
C GLU A 149 25.35 -9.90 -25.18
N ALA A 150 25.78 -11.17 -25.08
CA ALA A 150 26.57 -11.84 -26.12
C ALA A 150 25.87 -11.88 -27.49
N PHE A 151 24.53 -11.79 -27.53
CA PHE A 151 23.75 -11.82 -28.77
C PHE A 151 23.49 -10.42 -29.34
N ASP A 152 23.80 -9.35 -28.62
CA ASP A 152 23.44 -7.98 -29.00
C ASP A 152 24.15 -7.51 -30.27
N GLN A 153 25.44 -7.82 -30.36
CA GLN A 153 26.29 -7.47 -31.49
C GLN A 153 26.27 -8.55 -32.57
N GLN A 154 25.87 -9.78 -32.20
CA GLN A 154 25.85 -10.92 -33.11
C GLN A 154 24.65 -11.83 -32.82
N PRO A 155 23.42 -11.46 -33.22
CA PRO A 155 22.21 -12.23 -32.91
C PRO A 155 22.28 -13.66 -33.44
N GLU A 156 22.89 -13.86 -34.61
CA GLU A 156 23.00 -15.18 -35.22
C GLU A 156 23.89 -16.16 -34.44
N LEU A 157 24.71 -15.66 -33.50
CA LEU A 157 25.46 -16.51 -32.57
C LEU A 157 24.54 -17.44 -31.79
N ALA A 158 23.29 -17.03 -31.50
CA ALA A 158 22.31 -17.88 -30.82
C ALA A 158 22.01 -19.17 -31.60
N VAL A 159 21.93 -19.08 -32.94
CA VAL A 159 21.72 -20.25 -33.81
C VAL A 159 22.99 -21.10 -33.87
N LYS A 160 24.15 -20.46 -34.05
CA LYS A 160 25.45 -21.15 -34.17
C LYS A 160 25.81 -21.92 -32.90
N VAL A 161 25.56 -21.34 -31.72
CA VAL A 161 25.80 -22.01 -30.44
C VAL A 161 24.80 -23.15 -30.23
N TRP A 162 23.53 -22.98 -30.61
CA TRP A 162 22.55 -24.07 -30.58
C TRP A 162 23.02 -25.25 -31.44
N LEU A 163 23.49 -24.98 -32.66
CA LEU A 163 24.07 -25.96 -33.56
C LEU A 163 25.27 -26.67 -32.92
N HIS A 164 26.22 -25.90 -32.40
CA HIS A 164 27.44 -26.42 -31.81
C HIS A 164 27.18 -27.34 -30.61
N TYR A 165 26.33 -26.92 -29.67
CA TYR A 165 25.97 -27.77 -28.52
C TYR A 165 25.28 -29.06 -28.94
N ASN A 166 24.34 -28.99 -29.89
CA ASN A 166 23.65 -30.19 -30.35
C ASN A 166 24.54 -31.12 -31.17
N GLN A 167 25.54 -30.58 -31.89
CA GLN A 167 26.57 -31.39 -32.53
C GLN A 167 27.40 -32.17 -31.49
N LYS A 168 27.78 -31.54 -30.37
CA LYS A 168 28.46 -32.23 -29.26
C LYS A 168 27.60 -33.35 -28.68
N ILE A 169 26.30 -33.09 -28.51
CA ILE A 169 25.31 -34.08 -28.04
C ILE A 169 25.24 -35.27 -28.99
N ILE A 170 25.10 -35.06 -30.30
CA ILE A 170 25.03 -36.16 -31.28
C ILE A 170 26.33 -36.95 -31.31
N ASN A 171 27.48 -36.27 -31.37
CA ASN A 171 28.78 -36.94 -31.40
C ASN A 171 28.97 -37.84 -30.18
N PHE A 172 28.62 -37.32 -29.00
CA PHE A 172 28.69 -38.07 -27.76
C PHE A 172 27.70 -39.24 -27.70
N TYR A 173 26.45 -39.02 -28.14
CA TYR A 173 25.43 -40.06 -28.22
C TYR A 173 25.84 -41.22 -29.12
N ASN A 174 26.41 -40.92 -30.30
CA ASN A 174 26.90 -41.93 -31.23
C ASN A 174 28.09 -42.72 -30.66
N GLN A 175 28.92 -42.08 -29.85
CA GLN A 175 30.06 -42.74 -29.21
C GLN A 175 29.64 -43.63 -28.01
N TYR A 176 28.61 -43.23 -27.25
CA TYR A 176 28.17 -43.93 -26.04
C TYR A 176 26.65 -44.19 -25.98
N PRO A 177 26.03 -44.85 -26.97
CA PRO A 177 24.58 -44.97 -27.07
C PRO A 177 23.93 -45.76 -25.91
N SER A 178 24.67 -46.70 -25.31
CA SER A 178 24.22 -47.47 -24.15
C SER A 178 24.24 -46.66 -22.84
N ARG A 179 24.92 -45.51 -22.80
CA ARG A 179 25.02 -44.63 -21.63
C ARG A 179 24.10 -43.42 -21.71
N CYS A 180 23.40 -43.21 -22.83
CA CYS A 180 22.69 -41.98 -23.12
C CYS A 180 21.20 -42.20 -23.37
N ILE A 181 20.36 -41.24 -22.95
CA ILE A 181 19.00 -41.06 -23.46
C ILE A 181 18.94 -39.65 -24.05
N LEU A 182 18.65 -39.54 -25.34
CA LEU A 182 18.41 -38.27 -26.02
C LEU A 182 16.90 -38.01 -26.05
N ALA A 183 16.42 -36.86 -25.63
CA ALA A 183 14.98 -36.59 -25.58
C ALA A 183 14.62 -35.14 -25.93
N ASN A 184 13.56 -34.96 -26.72
CA ASN A 184 12.96 -33.65 -26.92
C ASN A 184 12.16 -33.26 -25.67
N ILE A 185 12.36 -32.05 -25.16
CA ILE A 185 11.60 -31.58 -24.00
C ILE A 185 10.09 -31.63 -24.21
N SER A 186 9.57 -31.43 -25.43
CA SER A 186 8.14 -31.51 -25.72
C SER A 186 7.58 -32.90 -25.43
N GLN A 187 8.32 -33.95 -25.77
CA GLN A 187 7.94 -35.34 -25.51
C GLN A 187 8.04 -35.70 -24.03
N VAL A 188 9.06 -35.17 -23.34
CA VAL A 188 9.19 -35.35 -21.88
C VAL A 188 8.00 -34.72 -21.14
N ILE A 189 7.54 -33.53 -21.58
CA ILE A 189 6.38 -32.86 -21.00
C ILE A 189 5.08 -33.61 -21.29
N LYS A 190 4.91 -34.10 -22.52
CA LYS A 190 3.72 -34.84 -22.93
C LYS A 190 3.61 -36.19 -22.22
N ASN A 191 4.74 -36.87 -22.02
CA ASN A 191 4.81 -38.26 -21.54
C ASN A 191 5.76 -38.44 -20.32
N PRO A 192 5.56 -37.71 -19.20
CA PRO A 192 6.52 -37.65 -18.10
C PRO A 192 6.70 -38.99 -17.38
N LYS A 193 5.62 -39.77 -17.19
CA LYS A 193 5.67 -41.09 -16.53
C LYS A 193 6.48 -42.10 -17.37
N LEU A 194 6.18 -42.16 -18.67
CA LEU A 194 6.85 -43.05 -19.61
C LEU A 194 8.33 -42.70 -19.78
N TYR A 195 8.69 -41.42 -19.68
CA TYR A 195 10.09 -40.99 -19.67
C TYR A 195 10.86 -41.58 -18.48
N ILE A 196 10.30 -41.50 -17.27
CA ILE A 196 10.90 -42.07 -16.05
C ILE A 196 11.00 -43.61 -16.14
N GLU A 197 9.94 -44.26 -16.62
CA GLU A 197 9.93 -45.72 -16.84
C GLU A 197 11.04 -46.15 -17.82
N THR A 198 11.22 -45.40 -18.91
CA THR A 198 12.28 -45.66 -19.89
C THR A 198 13.67 -45.53 -19.27
N ILE A 199 13.89 -44.50 -18.44
CA ILE A 199 15.17 -44.31 -17.72
C ILE A 199 15.43 -45.51 -16.79
N ASN A 200 14.43 -45.91 -16.01
CA ASN A 200 14.52 -47.08 -15.12
C ASN A 200 14.83 -48.36 -15.88
N GLN A 201 14.14 -48.61 -16.99
CA GLN A 201 14.37 -49.81 -17.80
C GLN A 201 15.76 -49.82 -18.45
N LYS A 202 16.18 -48.70 -19.04
CA LYS A 202 17.46 -48.62 -19.77
C LYS A 202 18.68 -48.68 -18.85
N PHE A 203 18.61 -48.03 -17.68
CA PHE A 203 19.76 -47.88 -16.79
C PHE A 203 19.67 -48.71 -15.51
N GLY A 204 18.59 -49.47 -15.30
CA GLY A 204 18.38 -50.24 -14.08
C GLY A 204 18.21 -49.37 -12.84
N THR A 205 17.69 -48.14 -13.00
CA THR A 205 17.44 -47.21 -11.88
C THR A 205 16.11 -47.49 -11.18
N ARG A 206 15.90 -46.87 -10.02
CA ARG A 206 14.68 -47.01 -9.21
C ARG A 206 14.04 -45.64 -8.92
N LEU A 207 13.86 -44.83 -9.96
CA LEU A 207 13.13 -43.56 -9.86
C LEU A 207 11.63 -43.85 -9.60
N GLY A 208 11.03 -43.11 -8.67
CA GLY A 208 9.61 -43.19 -8.36
C GLY A 208 8.73 -42.50 -9.40
N THR A 209 7.42 -42.50 -9.17
CA THR A 209 6.47 -41.78 -10.04
C THR A 209 6.65 -40.27 -9.90
N PRO A 210 6.67 -39.51 -11.01
CA PRO A 210 6.78 -38.05 -10.94
C PRO A 210 5.56 -37.41 -10.27
N GLY A 211 5.77 -36.30 -9.55
CA GLY A 211 4.70 -35.54 -8.86
C GLY A 211 3.75 -34.81 -9.83
N GLU A 212 2.53 -34.49 -9.36
CA GLU A 212 1.44 -33.96 -10.20
C GLU A 212 1.54 -32.45 -10.54
N GLU A 213 2.21 -31.62 -9.72
CA GLU A 213 2.23 -30.14 -9.85
C GLU A 213 3.61 -29.53 -10.17
N ILE A 214 4.38 -30.14 -11.06
CA ILE A 214 5.76 -29.70 -11.32
C ILE A 214 5.79 -28.42 -12.19
N TYR A 215 4.71 -28.06 -12.89
CA TYR A 215 4.77 -27.18 -14.06
C TYR A 215 3.78 -26.01 -14.08
N GLU A 216 4.23 -24.82 -14.54
CA GLU A 216 3.37 -23.71 -14.99
C GLU A 216 3.29 -23.71 -16.52
N SER A 217 2.11 -23.99 -17.06
CA SER A 217 1.80 -24.03 -18.50
C SER A 217 2.14 -22.76 -19.28
N SER A 218 2.27 -21.63 -18.60
CA SER A 218 2.67 -20.33 -19.15
C SER A 218 4.12 -20.25 -19.61
N LEU A 219 5.04 -21.06 -19.07
CA LEU A 219 6.48 -20.99 -19.37
C LEU A 219 6.85 -21.61 -20.74
N PHE A 220 6.01 -22.50 -21.27
CA PHE A 220 6.12 -23.04 -22.63
C PHE A 220 4.86 -22.70 -23.41
N GLN A 221 4.52 -21.41 -23.52
CA GLN A 221 3.63 -20.95 -24.57
C GLN A 221 4.19 -21.44 -25.92
N SER A 222 3.67 -22.55 -26.41
CA SER A 222 3.86 -23.01 -27.77
C SER A 222 3.39 -21.85 -28.65
N TYR A 223 4.27 -21.35 -29.49
CA TYR A 223 3.93 -20.25 -30.38
C TYR A 223 2.64 -20.55 -31.13
N SER A 224 1.87 -19.48 -31.34
CA SER A 224 0.75 -19.43 -32.27
C SER A 224 1.10 -20.16 -33.56
N GLN A 225 0.11 -20.83 -34.15
CA GLN A 225 0.23 -21.69 -35.32
C GLN A 225 0.83 -21.01 -36.57
N ASP A 226 1.13 -19.70 -36.52
CA ASP A 226 1.58 -18.83 -37.62
C ASP A 226 3.00 -18.26 -37.51
N SER A 227 3.89 -18.82 -36.68
CA SER A 227 5.25 -18.27 -36.57
C SER A 227 6.09 -18.53 -37.83
N HIS A 228 6.57 -17.47 -38.49
CA HIS A 228 7.55 -17.55 -39.60
C HIS A 228 8.97 -17.95 -39.14
N ARG A 229 9.21 -18.15 -37.84
CA ARG A 229 10.56 -18.41 -37.30
C ARG A 229 11.23 -19.70 -37.78
N PRO A 230 10.54 -20.85 -37.89
CA PRO A 230 11.15 -22.05 -38.46
C PRO A 230 11.60 -21.80 -39.90
N THR A 231 10.83 -21.05 -40.69
CA THR A 231 11.17 -20.66 -42.06
C THR A 231 12.44 -19.78 -42.11
N VAL A 232 12.58 -18.83 -41.18
CA VAL A 232 13.77 -17.98 -41.10
C VAL A 232 15.01 -18.81 -40.82
N ILE A 233 14.93 -19.76 -39.89
CA ILE A 233 16.06 -20.63 -39.55
C ILE A 233 16.42 -21.53 -40.73
N ASP A 234 15.43 -22.16 -41.38
CA ASP A 234 15.66 -23.01 -42.54
C ASP A 234 16.40 -22.29 -43.68
N TYR A 235 16.00 -21.05 -43.98
CA TYR A 235 16.60 -20.29 -45.06
C TYR A 235 18.05 -19.85 -44.78
N TYR A 236 18.35 -19.42 -43.54
CA TYR A 236 19.65 -18.86 -43.17
C TYR A 236 20.64 -19.87 -42.58
N PHE A 237 20.11 -20.89 -41.93
CA PHE A 237 20.84 -21.94 -41.24
C PHE A 237 20.15 -23.29 -41.50
N PRO A 238 20.13 -23.76 -42.77
CA PRO A 238 19.52 -25.04 -43.11
C PRO A 238 20.13 -26.19 -42.28
N ASP A 239 21.43 -26.12 -42.01
CA ASP A 239 22.15 -27.06 -41.13
C ASP A 239 21.51 -27.17 -39.73
N ALA A 240 20.88 -26.11 -39.21
CA ALA A 240 20.18 -26.15 -37.92
C ALA A 240 18.88 -26.95 -38.00
N ILE A 241 18.19 -26.89 -39.14
CA ILE A 241 17.02 -27.72 -39.41
C ILE A 241 17.45 -29.18 -39.62
N GLU A 242 18.51 -29.42 -40.39
CA GLU A 242 19.08 -30.77 -40.57
C GLU A 242 19.50 -31.37 -39.22
N MET A 243 20.24 -30.62 -38.41
CA MET A 243 20.61 -31.01 -37.05
C MET A 243 19.38 -31.34 -36.20
N TYR A 244 18.31 -30.53 -36.26
CA TYR A 244 17.07 -30.82 -35.53
C TYR A 244 16.41 -32.12 -35.99
N GLN A 245 16.43 -32.41 -37.30
CA GLN A 245 15.93 -33.69 -37.84
C GLN A 245 16.77 -34.88 -37.36
N GLU A 246 18.10 -34.72 -37.34
CA GLU A 246 19.01 -35.76 -36.85
C GLU A 246 18.81 -36.03 -35.35
N LEU A 247 18.51 -35.01 -34.54
CA LEU A 247 18.12 -35.17 -33.14
C LEU A 247 16.80 -35.92 -33.01
N GLU A 248 15.77 -35.53 -33.76
CA GLU A 248 14.45 -36.20 -33.76
C GLU A 248 14.56 -37.69 -34.14
N ALA A 249 15.36 -38.01 -35.15
CA ALA A 249 15.55 -39.39 -35.62
C ALA A 249 16.23 -40.31 -34.60
N ARG A 250 17.02 -39.76 -33.66
CA ARG A 250 17.79 -40.51 -32.65
C ARG A 250 17.21 -40.44 -31.25
N SER A 251 16.24 -39.55 -31.02
CA SER A 251 15.70 -39.29 -29.71
C SER A 251 14.75 -40.41 -29.26
N TRP A 252 14.47 -40.39 -27.96
CA TRP A 252 13.45 -41.20 -27.34
C TRP A 252 12.07 -40.75 -27.85
N GLN A 253 11.41 -41.66 -28.56
CA GLN A 253 10.10 -41.46 -29.18
C GLN A 253 9.09 -42.37 -28.46
N PRO A 254 8.22 -41.83 -27.59
CA PRO A 254 7.19 -42.61 -26.90
C PRO A 254 6.02 -43.00 -27.82
N ASP A 255 5.75 -42.21 -28.85
CA ASP A 255 4.77 -42.48 -29.90
C ASP A 255 5.54 -42.97 -31.16
N GLU A 256 5.13 -44.07 -31.82
CA GLU A 256 5.80 -44.59 -33.04
C GLU A 256 5.78 -43.60 -34.24
N ASN A 257 5.05 -42.48 -34.12
CA ASN A 257 4.97 -41.44 -35.14
C ASN A 257 5.78 -40.20 -34.74
N LEU A 258 6.82 -39.90 -35.51
CA LEU A 258 7.55 -38.63 -35.44
C LEU A 258 6.62 -37.45 -35.75
N ASP A 259 6.51 -36.49 -34.83
CA ASP A 259 5.83 -35.21 -35.10
C ASP A 259 6.70 -34.33 -36.00
N LEU A 260 6.51 -34.51 -37.31
CA LEU A 260 7.15 -33.70 -38.36
C LEU A 260 6.25 -32.56 -38.84
N SER A 261 5.17 -32.23 -38.12
CA SER A 261 4.22 -31.17 -38.52
C SER A 261 4.87 -29.78 -38.62
N TRP A 262 6.05 -29.60 -38.01
CA TRP A 262 6.84 -28.39 -38.11
C TRP A 262 7.50 -28.23 -39.51
N ARG A 263 7.71 -29.30 -40.28
CA ARG A 263 8.23 -29.22 -41.66
C ARG A 263 7.25 -28.50 -42.58
N ASP A 264 5.95 -28.74 -42.40
CA ASP A 264 4.89 -28.05 -43.15
C ASP A 264 4.81 -26.55 -42.83
N ARG A 265 5.47 -26.10 -41.75
CA ARG A 265 5.57 -24.68 -41.35
C ARG A 265 6.74 -23.96 -42.01
N ILE A 266 7.67 -24.69 -42.63
CA ILE A 266 8.77 -24.12 -43.41
C ILE A 266 8.24 -23.76 -44.80
N LYS A 267 8.19 -22.47 -45.10
CA LYS A 267 7.70 -21.92 -46.38
C LYS A 267 8.87 -21.31 -47.16
N SER A 268 8.86 -21.36 -48.49
CA SER A 268 9.88 -20.67 -49.30
C SER A 268 9.78 -19.15 -49.10
N SER A 269 10.84 -18.49 -48.65
CA SER A 269 10.76 -17.10 -48.20
C SER A 269 12.01 -16.29 -48.58
N PRO A 270 11.87 -15.06 -49.13
CA PRO A 270 13.00 -14.28 -49.64
C PRO A 270 13.50 -13.18 -48.68
N TYR A 271 13.33 -13.34 -47.36
CA TYR A 271 13.66 -12.26 -46.40
C TYR A 271 15.18 -12.14 -46.23
N ARG A 272 15.67 -10.90 -46.05
CA ARG A 272 17.10 -10.49 -46.01
C ARG A 272 17.71 -10.44 -44.60
N ALA A 273 19.04 -10.37 -44.53
CA ALA A 273 19.97 -10.59 -43.40
C ALA A 273 19.71 -9.88 -42.04
N TRP A 274 18.70 -9.02 -41.89
CA TRP A 274 18.41 -8.28 -40.65
C TRP A 274 17.38 -8.95 -39.74
N VAL A 275 16.84 -10.11 -40.13
CA VAL A 275 15.70 -10.74 -39.44
C VAL A 275 16.02 -11.17 -37.99
N PHE A 276 17.24 -11.61 -37.70
CA PHE A 276 17.61 -11.99 -36.33
C PHE A 276 17.78 -10.77 -35.41
N GLN A 277 18.24 -9.63 -35.94
CA GLN A 277 18.27 -8.35 -35.23
C GLN A 277 16.84 -7.89 -34.93
N ASP A 278 15.97 -7.87 -35.92
CA ASP A 278 14.56 -7.46 -35.76
C ASP A 278 13.82 -8.34 -34.74
N TRP A 279 14.10 -9.65 -34.75
CA TRP A 279 13.52 -10.58 -33.79
C TRP A 279 14.01 -10.30 -32.36
N MET A 280 15.30 -10.05 -32.17
CA MET A 280 15.86 -9.70 -30.86
C MET A 280 15.29 -8.38 -30.35
N GLU A 281 15.26 -7.33 -31.20
CA GLU A 281 14.72 -6.02 -30.84
C GLU A 281 13.22 -6.08 -30.52
N LEU A 282 12.44 -6.88 -31.25
CA LEU A 282 11.03 -7.11 -30.92
C LEU A 282 10.86 -7.68 -29.51
N ARG A 283 11.71 -8.65 -29.10
CA ARG A 283 11.66 -9.21 -27.75
C ARG A 283 12.08 -8.23 -26.67
N ARG A 284 13.02 -7.32 -26.97
CA ARG A 284 13.40 -6.23 -26.07
C ARG A 284 12.25 -5.27 -25.83
N VAL A 285 11.59 -4.82 -26.91
CA VAL A 285 10.46 -3.91 -26.82
C VAL A 285 9.32 -4.53 -26.02
N GLU A 286 9.00 -5.80 -26.24
CA GLU A 286 7.98 -6.51 -25.45
C GLU A 286 8.36 -6.62 -23.96
N SER A 287 9.63 -6.88 -23.64
CA SER A 287 10.10 -6.94 -22.25
C SER A 287 10.01 -5.58 -21.57
N LEU A 288 10.45 -4.52 -22.25
CA LEU A 288 10.34 -3.13 -21.77
C LEU A 288 8.89 -2.73 -21.55
N TYR A 289 8.00 -3.10 -22.47
CA TYR A 289 6.56 -2.84 -22.35
C TYR A 289 5.96 -3.51 -21.10
N LYS A 290 6.30 -4.80 -20.86
CA LYS A 290 5.85 -5.52 -19.66
C LYS A 290 6.38 -4.89 -18.36
N SER A 291 7.65 -4.48 -18.34
CA SER A 291 8.24 -3.78 -17.19
C SER A 291 7.51 -2.47 -16.91
N LEU A 292 7.32 -1.65 -17.93
CA LEU A 292 6.65 -0.36 -17.80
C LEU A 292 5.19 -0.51 -17.35
N GLN A 293 4.51 -1.58 -17.79
CA GLN A 293 3.16 -1.90 -17.34
C GLN A 293 3.12 -2.28 -15.85
N ALA A 294 4.10 -3.05 -15.37
CA ALA A 294 4.22 -3.41 -13.96
C ALA A 294 4.52 -2.17 -13.10
N ASP A 295 5.44 -1.31 -13.53
CA ASP A 295 5.76 -0.05 -12.85
C ASP A 295 4.53 0.86 -12.75
N HIS A 296 3.74 0.95 -13.83
CA HIS A 296 2.49 1.71 -13.84
C HIS A 296 1.46 1.17 -12.83
N GLN A 297 1.32 -0.16 -12.73
CA GLN A 297 0.43 -0.78 -11.74
C GLN A 297 0.87 -0.49 -10.31
N LEU A 298 2.17 -0.60 -10.03
CA LEU A 298 2.74 -0.34 -8.71
C LEU A 298 2.55 1.14 -8.31
N LEU A 299 2.85 2.08 -9.21
CA LEU A 299 2.61 3.51 -9.00
C LEU A 299 1.13 3.83 -8.74
N THR A 300 0.22 3.11 -9.39
CA THR A 300 -1.22 3.30 -9.19
C THR A 300 -1.65 2.84 -7.80
N ALA A 301 -1.17 1.68 -7.34
CA ALA A 301 -1.46 1.17 -6.00
C ALA A 301 -0.89 2.08 -4.89
N GLU A 302 0.36 2.55 -5.05
CA GLU A 302 0.96 3.51 -4.11
C GLU A 302 0.18 4.82 -4.05
N SER A 303 -0.33 5.32 -5.19
CA SER A 303 -1.16 6.52 -5.22
C SER A 303 -2.49 6.34 -4.49
N GLU A 304 -3.14 5.18 -4.62
CA GLU A 304 -4.37 4.88 -3.87
C GLU A 304 -4.13 4.79 -2.36
N GLN A 305 -3.02 4.17 -1.95
CA GLN A 305 -2.64 4.11 -0.54
C GLN A 305 -2.39 5.50 0.06
N LEU A 306 -1.62 6.36 -0.63
CA LEU A 306 -1.35 7.73 -0.18
C LEU A 306 -2.63 8.57 -0.10
N LYS A 307 -3.57 8.41 -1.03
CA LYS A 307 -4.89 9.08 -0.96
C LYS A 307 -5.69 8.63 0.26
N SER A 308 -5.67 7.34 0.59
CA SER A 308 -6.32 6.83 1.79
C SER A 308 -5.68 7.40 3.06
N GLN A 309 -4.35 7.50 3.12
CA GLN A 309 -3.64 8.11 4.24
C GLN A 309 -3.99 9.59 4.39
N LEU A 310 -4.00 10.36 3.30
CA LEU A 310 -4.38 11.77 3.31
C LEU A 310 -5.80 11.98 3.84
N SER A 311 -6.77 11.16 3.39
CA SER A 311 -8.14 11.22 3.91
C SER A 311 -8.23 10.93 5.41
N GLN A 312 -7.41 10.00 5.92
CA GLN A 312 -7.39 9.66 7.34
C GLN A 312 -6.79 10.80 8.16
N THR A 313 -5.65 11.36 7.74
CA THR A 313 -5.01 12.50 8.42
C THR A 313 -5.90 13.74 8.41
N GLN A 314 -6.65 13.96 7.32
CA GLN A 314 -7.59 15.08 7.23
C GLN A 314 -8.76 14.93 8.23
N LYS A 315 -9.25 13.70 8.43
CA LYS A 315 -10.27 13.42 9.45
C LYS A 315 -9.74 13.62 10.87
N GLU A 316 -8.52 13.15 11.15
CA GLU A 316 -7.86 13.35 12.46
C GLU A 316 -7.63 14.83 12.76
N LEU A 317 -7.34 15.63 11.73
CA LEU A 317 -7.22 17.09 11.83
C LEU A 317 -8.55 17.74 12.18
N GLU A 318 -9.64 17.38 11.52
CA GLU A 318 -11.00 17.89 11.83
C GLU A 318 -11.45 17.52 13.26
N GLU A 319 -11.17 16.30 13.69
CA GLU A 319 -11.45 15.85 15.06
C GLU A 319 -10.64 16.65 16.10
N SER A 320 -9.36 16.92 15.82
CA SER A 320 -8.49 17.70 16.71
C SER A 320 -8.90 19.18 16.76
N GLN A 321 -9.30 19.77 15.63
CA GLN A 321 -9.85 21.13 15.58
C GLN A 321 -11.14 21.26 16.39
N SER A 322 -12.02 20.27 16.30
CA SER A 322 -13.27 20.25 17.06
C SER A 322 -13.01 20.17 18.57
N LYS A 323 -12.07 19.31 19.00
CA LYS A 323 -11.63 19.23 20.39
C LYS A 323 -11.01 20.54 20.88
N LEU A 324 -10.17 21.18 20.07
CA LEU A 324 -9.57 22.46 20.42
C LEU A 324 -10.66 23.51 20.72
N GLN A 325 -11.66 23.64 19.83
CA GLN A 325 -12.78 24.56 20.06
C GLN A 325 -13.62 24.22 21.29
N GLU A 326 -13.74 22.95 21.65
CA GLU A 326 -14.42 22.53 22.90
C GLU A 326 -13.61 22.96 24.12
N THR A 327 -12.31 22.67 24.13
CA THR A 327 -11.41 23.07 25.24
C THR A 327 -11.27 24.58 25.39
N GLU A 328 -11.29 25.35 24.30
CA GLU A 328 -11.30 26.82 24.35
C GLU A 328 -12.57 27.35 25.04
N ARG A 329 -13.73 26.76 24.75
CA ARG A 329 -15.00 27.13 25.40
C ARG A 329 -15.01 26.78 26.88
N ASP A 330 -14.48 25.60 27.24
CA ASP A 330 -14.39 25.19 28.63
C ASP A 330 -13.42 26.09 29.41
N LEU A 331 -12.29 26.47 28.82
CA LEU A 331 -11.35 27.42 29.40
C LEU A 331 -12.00 28.79 29.64
N GLU A 332 -12.74 29.31 28.67
CA GLU A 332 -13.46 30.60 28.79
C GLU A 332 -14.50 30.54 29.91
N LYS A 333 -15.20 29.40 30.04
CA LYS A 333 -16.16 29.16 31.12
C LYS A 333 -15.48 29.11 32.48
N SER A 334 -14.39 28.36 32.64
CA SER A 334 -13.63 28.30 33.91
C SER A 334 -13.06 29.67 34.30
N GLN A 335 -12.55 30.45 33.34
CA GLN A 335 -12.09 31.84 33.59
C GLN A 335 -13.22 32.73 34.09
N SER A 336 -14.42 32.62 33.50
CA SER A 336 -15.59 33.39 33.95
C SER A 336 -16.03 33.01 35.37
N GLN A 337 -15.99 31.71 35.71
CA GLN A 337 -16.31 31.20 37.04
C GLN A 337 -15.28 31.65 38.08
N LEU A 338 -13.99 31.65 37.72
CA LEU A 338 -12.92 32.16 38.57
C LEU A 338 -13.11 33.64 38.89
N SER A 339 -13.43 34.45 37.87
CA SER A 339 -13.70 35.88 38.08
C SER A 339 -14.90 36.13 39.00
N GLU A 340 -15.95 35.33 38.89
CA GLU A 340 -17.14 35.50 39.73
C GLU A 340 -16.89 35.03 41.17
N THR A 341 -16.17 33.92 41.36
CA THR A 341 -15.75 33.45 42.70
C THR A 341 -14.81 34.44 43.38
N GLU A 342 -13.89 35.07 42.65
CA GLU A 342 -13.04 36.16 43.18
C GLU A 342 -13.85 37.37 43.66
N LYS A 343 -14.92 37.74 42.95
CA LYS A 343 -15.82 38.83 43.41
C LYS A 343 -16.52 38.45 44.71
N VAL A 344 -17.08 37.24 44.79
CA VAL A 344 -17.77 36.75 45.99
C VAL A 344 -16.81 36.67 47.18
N LEU A 345 -15.57 36.22 46.95
CA LEU A 345 -14.52 36.17 47.97
C LEU A 345 -14.21 37.57 48.50
N ASN A 346 -13.98 38.56 47.62
CA ASN A 346 -13.71 39.94 48.01
C ASN A 346 -14.88 40.59 48.77
N GLN A 347 -16.12 40.32 48.34
CA GLN A 347 -17.33 40.78 49.03
C GLN A 347 -17.44 40.17 50.43
N SER A 348 -17.22 38.86 50.56
CA SER A 348 -17.28 38.14 51.83
C SER A 348 -16.19 38.61 52.79
N GLN A 349 -14.96 38.84 52.29
CA GLN A 349 -13.85 39.40 53.07
C GLN A 349 -14.20 40.80 53.62
N SER A 350 -14.85 41.63 52.81
CA SER A 350 -15.28 42.97 53.20
C SER A 350 -16.39 42.91 54.26
N GLN A 351 -17.35 41.99 54.11
CA GLN A 351 -18.43 41.77 55.08
C GLN A 351 -17.90 41.23 56.42
N LEU A 352 -16.92 40.32 56.39
CA LEU A 352 -16.24 39.81 57.58
C LEU A 352 -15.58 40.95 58.37
N SER A 353 -14.84 41.82 57.69
CA SER A 353 -14.20 42.99 58.31
C SER A 353 -15.23 43.93 58.95
N GLN A 354 -16.33 44.22 58.26
CA GLN A 354 -17.40 45.07 58.78
C GLN A 354 -18.10 44.47 60.01
N THR A 355 -18.44 43.18 59.96
CA THR A 355 -19.07 42.47 61.09
C THR A 355 -18.14 42.36 62.29
N GLN A 356 -16.83 42.24 62.08
CA GLN A 356 -15.84 42.23 63.15
C GLN A 356 -15.71 43.60 63.84
N ILE A 357 -15.75 44.70 63.07
CA ILE A 357 -15.80 46.07 63.62
C ILE A 357 -17.09 46.29 64.43
N GLU A 358 -18.23 45.81 63.95
CA GLU A 358 -19.51 45.90 64.67
C GLU A 358 -19.49 45.08 65.96
N LEU A 359 -18.91 43.88 65.94
CA LEU A 359 -18.74 43.04 67.11
C LEU A 359 -17.89 43.72 68.20
N GLU A 360 -16.74 44.30 67.82
CA GLU A 360 -15.88 45.04 68.74
C GLU A 360 -16.62 46.23 69.37
N LYS A 361 -17.44 46.93 68.58
CA LYS A 361 -18.26 48.04 69.06
C LYS A 361 -19.32 47.59 70.07
N SER A 362 -20.03 46.50 69.79
CA SER A 362 -21.03 45.94 70.70
C SER A 362 -20.41 45.41 72.00
N GLN A 363 -19.23 44.79 71.93
CA GLN A 363 -18.48 44.37 73.13
C GLN A 363 -18.07 45.56 74.01
N SER A 364 -17.60 46.66 73.38
CA SER A 364 -17.26 47.89 74.10
C SER A 364 -18.47 48.53 74.78
N GLN A 365 -19.63 48.57 74.09
CA GLN A 365 -20.89 49.06 74.67
C GLN A 365 -21.40 48.17 75.82
N LEU A 366 -21.23 46.85 75.72
CA LEU A 366 -21.56 45.94 76.81
C LEU A 366 -20.71 46.22 78.05
N GLY A 367 -19.40 46.46 77.88
CA GLY A 367 -18.52 46.83 78.99
C GLY A 367 -18.94 48.13 79.68
N GLN A 368 -19.27 49.17 78.90
CA GLN A 368 -19.74 50.46 79.45
C GLN A 368 -21.07 50.32 80.21
N THR A 369 -22.02 49.55 79.67
CA THR A 369 -23.33 49.34 80.33
C THR A 369 -23.21 48.48 81.59
N GLN A 370 -22.26 47.54 81.65
CA GLN A 370 -21.93 46.80 82.88
C GLN A 370 -21.36 47.74 83.97
N GLU A 371 -20.44 48.64 83.62
CA GLU A 371 -19.90 49.63 84.57
C GLU A 371 -21.00 50.58 85.11
N GLU A 372 -21.89 51.07 84.24
CA GLU A 372 -23.04 51.91 84.65
C GLU A 372 -24.01 51.16 85.58
N LEU A 373 -24.20 49.86 85.36
CA LEU A 373 -25.04 48.99 86.19
C LEU A 373 -24.43 48.80 87.58
N GLU A 374 -23.14 48.50 87.66
CA GLU A 374 -22.41 48.38 88.94
C GLU A 374 -22.48 49.68 89.75
N GLN A 375 -22.31 50.83 89.09
CA GLN A 375 -22.44 52.13 89.75
C GLN A 375 -23.85 52.35 90.32
N SER A 376 -24.90 52.06 89.54
CA SER A 376 -26.30 52.23 89.95
C SER A 376 -26.65 51.32 91.13
N GLN A 377 -26.17 50.07 91.14
CA GLN A 377 -26.33 49.14 92.25
C GLN A 377 -25.65 49.64 93.53
N SER A 378 -24.44 50.21 93.42
CA SER A 378 -23.74 50.81 94.56
C SER A 378 -24.48 52.03 95.13
N GLU A 379 -25.04 52.89 94.27
CA GLU A 379 -25.83 54.06 94.69
C GLU A 379 -27.14 53.66 95.40
N LEU A 380 -27.78 52.57 94.95
CA LEU A 380 -28.98 52.02 95.58
C LEU A 380 -28.67 51.48 96.98
N ALA A 381 -27.60 50.71 97.12
CA ALA A 381 -27.16 50.15 98.40
C ALA A 381 -26.87 51.24 99.45
N GLU A 382 -26.22 52.34 99.04
CA GLU A 382 -25.95 53.47 99.95
C GLU A 382 -27.23 54.21 100.33
N THR A 383 -28.16 54.39 99.38
CA THR A 383 -29.45 55.05 99.65
C THR A 383 -30.30 54.24 100.63
N GLN A 384 -30.33 52.90 100.48
CA GLN A 384 -31.00 52.00 101.42
C GLN A 384 -30.39 52.07 102.82
N ARG A 385 -29.06 52.15 102.92
CA ARG A 385 -28.34 52.30 104.19
C ARG A 385 -28.71 53.58 104.92
N VAL A 386 -28.76 54.71 104.20
CA VAL A 386 -29.14 56.02 104.76
C VAL A 386 -30.62 56.04 105.19
N SER A 387 -31.52 55.43 104.41
CA SER A 387 -32.94 55.32 104.78
C SER A 387 -33.14 54.54 106.09
N ALA A 388 -32.45 53.41 106.26
CA ALA A 388 -32.50 52.62 107.49
C ALA A 388 -31.99 53.40 108.73
N GLN A 389 -30.97 54.25 108.56
CA GLN A 389 -30.47 55.13 109.62
C GLN A 389 -31.50 56.17 110.04
N PHE A 390 -32.18 56.83 109.09
CA PHE A 390 -33.23 57.81 109.39
C PHE A 390 -34.45 57.18 110.07
N GLN A 391 -34.84 55.98 109.65
CA GLN A 391 -35.96 55.25 110.26
C GLN A 391 -35.67 54.93 111.74
N THR A 392 -34.41 54.60 112.04
CA THR A 392 -33.94 54.41 113.43
C THR A 392 -34.01 55.71 114.23
N GLN A 393 -33.50 56.82 113.68
CA GLN A 393 -33.55 58.14 114.35
C GLN A 393 -34.99 58.61 114.61
N PHE A 394 -35.90 58.42 113.65
CA PHE A 394 -37.31 58.77 113.79
C PHE A 394 -37.96 58.03 114.98
N SER A 395 -37.70 56.72 115.10
CA SER A 395 -38.24 55.92 116.22
C SER A 395 -37.72 56.36 117.58
N GLN A 396 -36.45 56.80 117.66
CA GLN A 396 -35.83 57.31 118.87
C GLN A 396 -36.49 58.61 119.34
N THR A 397 -36.65 59.59 118.44
CA THR A 397 -37.25 60.90 118.76
C THR A 397 -38.74 60.77 119.13
N GLN A 398 -39.47 59.83 118.52
CA GLN A 398 -40.86 59.54 118.89
C GLN A 398 -40.98 58.99 120.33
N SER A 399 -40.03 58.16 120.75
CA SER A 399 -39.96 57.66 122.13
C SER A 399 -39.70 58.80 123.13
N GLU A 400 -38.80 59.73 122.79
CA GLU A 400 -38.46 60.89 123.62
C GLU A 400 -39.67 61.85 123.79
N LEU A 401 -40.44 62.09 122.73
CA LEU A 401 -41.68 62.88 122.77
C LEU A 401 -42.72 62.27 123.73
N THR A 402 -42.88 60.95 123.68
CA THR A 402 -43.82 60.23 124.54
C THR A 402 -43.43 60.34 126.01
N GLN A 403 -42.12 60.32 126.30
CA GLN A 403 -41.59 60.49 127.65
C GLN A 403 -41.81 61.92 128.20
N ALA A 404 -41.62 62.95 127.36
CA ALA A 404 -41.90 64.34 127.73
C ALA A 404 -43.41 64.58 128.00
N GLN A 405 -44.30 64.00 127.20
CA GLN A 405 -45.75 64.06 127.43
C GLN A 405 -46.16 63.38 128.74
N SER A 406 -45.53 62.26 129.11
CA SER A 406 -45.77 61.60 130.40
C SER A 406 -45.33 62.46 131.60
N GLN A 407 -44.21 63.18 131.49
CA GLN A 407 -43.73 64.08 132.53
C GLN A 407 -44.63 65.32 132.68
N LEU A 408 -45.17 65.83 131.56
CA LEU A 408 -46.18 66.90 131.55
C LEU A 408 -47.45 66.47 132.31
N HIS A 409 -47.92 65.24 132.10
CA HIS A 409 -49.12 64.74 132.77
C HIS A 409 -48.93 64.56 134.28
N GLN A 410 -47.76 64.04 134.69
CA GLN A 410 -47.41 63.85 136.10
C GLN A 410 -47.28 65.20 136.86
N THR A 411 -46.74 66.21 136.20
CA THR A 411 -46.73 67.59 136.74
C THR A 411 -48.11 68.25 136.76
N GLN A 412 -49.04 67.80 135.90
CA GLN A 412 -50.43 68.25 135.87
C GLN A 412 -51.27 67.66 137.03
N GLU A 413 -51.01 66.42 137.46
CA GLU A 413 -51.66 65.81 138.64
C GLU A 413 -51.18 66.44 139.96
N GLU A 414 -49.89 66.80 140.06
CA GLU A 414 -49.34 67.49 141.22
C GLU A 414 -49.83 68.96 141.34
N LEU A 415 -50.28 69.55 140.22
CA LEU A 415 -50.81 70.92 140.10
C LEU A 415 -52.23 71.08 140.70
N GLU A 416 -53.07 70.03 140.70
CA GLU A 416 -54.42 70.10 141.29
C GLU A 416 -54.39 70.08 142.84
N GLN A 417 -53.37 69.47 143.47
CA GLN A 417 -53.27 69.39 144.93
C GLN A 417 -52.71 70.65 145.60
N SER A 418 -52.05 71.55 144.87
CA SER A 418 -51.35 72.72 145.46
C SER A 418 -52.03 74.09 145.21
N GLN A 419 -53.19 74.15 144.54
CA GLN A 419 -53.91 75.41 144.28
C GLN A 419 -54.77 75.92 145.46
N SER A 420 -54.25 75.84 146.69
CA SER A 420 -54.76 76.59 147.85
C SER A 420 -53.89 77.82 148.19
N GLN A 421 -52.65 77.96 147.69
CA GLN A 421 -51.83 79.16 147.93
C GLN A 421 -50.91 79.44 146.74
N LEU A 422 -50.95 80.68 146.26
CA LEU A 422 -50.43 81.15 144.98
C LEU A 422 -49.24 82.12 145.20
N TYR A 423 -48.45 82.30 144.13
CA TYR A 423 -47.47 83.38 143.86
C TYR A 423 -45.96 83.13 144.05
N GLU A 424 -45.39 82.06 143.46
CA GLU A 424 -43.97 82.05 143.04
C GLU A 424 -43.60 81.13 141.85
N THR A 425 -44.55 80.56 141.10
CA THR A 425 -44.24 79.56 140.04
C THR A 425 -44.88 79.88 138.69
N THR A 426 -44.61 81.07 138.14
CA THR A 426 -44.91 81.41 136.73
C THR A 426 -43.73 81.09 135.79
N THR A 427 -42.53 80.84 136.31
CA THR A 427 -41.30 80.72 135.50
C THR A 427 -40.97 79.30 135.01
N ILE A 428 -41.57 78.24 135.59
CA ILE A 428 -41.27 76.84 135.22
C ILE A 428 -42.21 76.31 134.11
N LEU A 429 -43.39 76.92 133.92
CA LEU A 429 -44.36 76.52 132.87
C LEU A 429 -43.90 76.91 131.46
N GLU A 430 -43.17 78.03 131.31
CA GLU A 430 -42.68 78.52 130.00
C GLU A 430 -41.50 77.69 129.45
N GLN A 431 -40.67 77.08 130.31
CA GLN A 431 -39.55 76.24 129.88
C GLN A 431 -39.99 74.87 129.34
N SER A 432 -41.03 74.26 129.90
CA SER A 432 -41.55 72.97 129.42
C SER A 432 -42.27 73.07 128.07
N HIS A 433 -42.89 74.22 127.77
CA HIS A 433 -43.56 74.44 126.48
C HIS A 433 -42.56 74.73 125.35
N SER A 434 -41.45 75.40 125.65
CA SER A 434 -40.35 75.64 124.70
C SER A 434 -39.66 74.35 124.24
N GLN A 435 -39.52 73.35 125.12
CA GLN A 435 -38.88 72.08 124.76
C GLN A 435 -39.78 71.22 123.86
N LEU A 436 -41.09 71.19 124.10
CA LEU A 436 -42.05 70.45 123.27
C LEU A 436 -42.06 70.96 121.82
N HIS A 437 -42.07 72.28 121.62
CA HIS A 437 -42.08 72.89 120.28
C HIS A 437 -40.78 72.64 119.50
N GLN A 438 -39.62 72.58 120.18
CA GLN A 438 -38.34 72.25 119.51
C GLN A 438 -38.29 70.79 119.05
N THR A 439 -38.85 69.85 119.81
CA THR A 439 -38.94 68.44 119.40
C THR A 439 -39.92 68.19 118.25
N GLU A 440 -41.02 68.95 118.18
CA GLU A 440 -41.97 68.86 117.06
C GLU A 440 -41.35 69.36 115.73
N GLU A 441 -40.55 70.44 115.78
CA GLU A 441 -39.87 70.99 114.60
C GLU A 441 -38.80 70.04 114.02
N VAL A 442 -38.08 69.30 114.89
CA VAL A 442 -37.10 68.27 114.46
C VAL A 442 -37.81 67.08 113.80
N LEU A 443 -38.99 66.69 114.28
CA LEU A 443 -39.74 65.58 113.71
C LEU A 443 -40.25 65.89 112.30
N GLU A 444 -40.69 67.12 112.05
CA GLU A 444 -41.12 67.58 110.72
C GLU A 444 -39.94 67.61 109.73
N GLN A 445 -38.76 68.06 110.16
CA GLN A 445 -37.54 68.05 109.33
C GLN A 445 -37.08 66.62 108.98
N LEU A 446 -37.19 65.67 109.91
CA LEU A 446 -36.86 64.26 109.66
C LEU A 446 -37.84 63.62 108.67
N LEU A 447 -39.14 63.90 108.77
CA LEU A 447 -40.16 63.41 107.84
C LEU A 447 -39.97 63.95 106.42
N GLU A 448 -39.63 65.22 106.28
CA GLU A 448 -39.34 65.83 104.98
C GLU A 448 -38.06 65.25 104.35
N ASN A 449 -37.02 65.00 105.15
CA ASN A 449 -35.79 64.37 104.67
C ASN A 449 -36.01 62.89 104.29
N TYR A 450 -36.81 62.14 105.05
CA TYR A 450 -37.18 60.77 104.73
C TYR A 450 -37.91 60.69 103.37
N LYS A 451 -38.90 61.55 103.14
CA LYS A 451 -39.62 61.64 101.85
C LYS A 451 -38.67 61.98 100.69
N ARG A 452 -37.69 62.85 100.90
CA ARG A 452 -36.66 63.16 99.89
C ARG A 452 -35.74 61.99 99.59
N THR A 453 -35.38 61.18 100.59
CA THR A 453 -34.58 59.96 100.37
C THR A 453 -35.37 58.85 99.69
N GLU A 454 -36.66 58.72 99.97
CA GLU A 454 -37.57 57.77 99.31
C GLU A 454 -37.72 58.11 97.80
N ALA A 455 -38.01 59.37 97.47
CA ALA A 455 -38.04 59.85 96.08
C ALA A 455 -36.69 59.72 95.35
N ARG A 456 -35.57 59.70 96.08
CA ARG A 456 -34.24 59.46 95.51
C ARG A 456 -34.02 57.97 95.24
N ALA A 457 -34.52 57.08 96.10
CA ALA A 457 -34.47 55.65 95.89
C ALA A 457 -35.28 55.22 94.65
N ASP A 458 -36.49 55.77 94.49
CA ASP A 458 -37.33 55.50 93.30
C ASP A 458 -36.63 55.90 92.00
N LYS A 459 -35.96 57.07 91.98
CA LYS A 459 -35.19 57.52 90.81
C LYS A 459 -33.95 56.66 90.51
N VAL A 460 -33.33 56.05 91.53
CA VAL A 460 -32.20 55.13 91.33
C VAL A 460 -32.72 53.77 90.86
N GLN A 461 -33.89 53.33 91.33
CA GLN A 461 -34.56 52.12 90.88
C GLN A 461 -34.98 52.21 89.40
N GLU A 462 -35.57 53.33 88.96
CA GLU A 462 -35.90 53.55 87.54
C GLU A 462 -34.63 53.53 86.65
N LYS A 463 -33.51 54.07 87.13
CA LYS A 463 -32.23 54.01 86.43
C LYS A 463 -31.69 52.58 86.35
N LEU A 464 -31.84 51.79 87.41
CA LEU A 464 -31.42 50.39 87.46
C LEU A 464 -32.19 49.57 86.42
N GLU A 465 -33.51 49.69 86.39
CA GLU A 465 -34.38 49.00 85.43
C GLU A 465 -34.07 49.40 83.98
N HIS A 466 -33.77 50.68 83.74
CA HIS A 466 -33.34 51.18 82.43
C HIS A 466 -31.97 50.62 82.00
N SER A 467 -31.01 50.51 82.92
CA SER A 467 -29.69 49.92 82.66
C SER A 467 -29.77 48.41 82.42
N GLU A 468 -30.62 47.69 83.16
CA GLU A 468 -30.87 46.26 82.94
C GLU A 468 -31.54 45.99 81.58
N SER A 469 -32.52 46.81 81.19
CA SER A 469 -33.14 46.73 79.87
C SER A 469 -32.13 46.99 78.74
N LYS A 470 -31.27 48.00 78.88
CA LYS A 470 -30.19 48.27 77.91
C LYS A 470 -29.18 47.12 77.84
N LEU A 471 -28.83 46.51 78.96
CA LEU A 471 -27.93 45.35 79.00
C LEU A 471 -28.50 44.18 78.19
N TYR A 472 -29.80 43.90 78.35
CA TYR A 472 -30.49 42.85 77.60
C TYR A 472 -30.52 43.14 76.09
N GLU A 473 -30.82 44.37 75.70
CA GLU A 473 -30.81 44.79 74.28
C GLU A 473 -29.41 44.67 73.66
N THR A 474 -28.38 45.14 74.38
CA THR A 474 -26.98 45.08 73.92
C THR A 474 -26.47 43.65 73.83
N THR A 475 -26.86 42.78 74.77
CA THR A 475 -26.53 41.33 74.75
C THR A 475 -27.18 40.62 73.56
N THR A 476 -28.44 40.96 73.26
CA THR A 476 -29.16 40.38 72.11
C THR A 476 -28.50 40.79 70.78
N VAL A 477 -28.06 42.04 70.65
CA VAL A 477 -27.33 42.51 69.47
C VAL A 477 -25.98 41.80 69.34
N LEU A 478 -25.28 41.57 70.46
CA LEU A 478 -24.01 40.84 70.45
C LEU A 478 -24.16 39.39 69.95
N GLU A 479 -25.19 38.66 70.42
CA GLU A 479 -25.49 37.31 69.96
C GLU A 479 -25.83 37.27 68.46
N GLN A 480 -26.59 38.26 67.97
CA GLN A 480 -26.89 38.39 66.54
C GLN A 480 -25.64 38.65 65.70
N SER A 481 -24.75 39.56 66.13
CA SER A 481 -23.48 39.83 65.45
C SER A 481 -22.55 38.61 65.43
N GLN A 482 -22.50 37.82 66.51
CA GLN A 482 -21.72 36.57 66.55
C GLN A 482 -22.27 35.51 65.59
N SER A 483 -23.60 35.35 65.52
CA SER A 483 -24.22 34.43 64.56
C SER A 483 -23.98 34.86 63.12
N GLN A 484 -23.99 36.16 62.82
CA GLN A 484 -23.68 36.68 61.49
C GLN A 484 -22.23 36.40 61.12
N LEU A 485 -21.27 36.68 62.02
CA LEU A 485 -19.85 36.40 61.82
C LEU A 485 -19.60 34.93 61.44
N HIS A 486 -20.20 34.00 62.17
CA HIS A 486 -20.05 32.57 61.89
C HIS A 486 -20.63 32.18 60.51
N GLN A 487 -21.73 32.82 60.09
CA GLN A 487 -22.31 32.58 58.78
C GLN A 487 -21.43 33.14 57.65
N THR A 488 -20.83 34.32 57.82
CA THR A 488 -19.87 34.89 56.85
C THR A 488 -18.59 34.07 56.77
N GLU A 489 -18.06 33.56 57.90
CA GLU A 489 -16.88 32.67 57.91
C GLU A 489 -17.14 31.39 57.10
N LYS A 490 -18.31 30.78 57.25
CA LYS A 490 -18.68 29.57 56.50
C LYS A 490 -18.81 29.81 54.99
N VAL A 491 -19.34 30.97 54.59
CA VAL A 491 -19.43 31.36 53.17
C VAL A 491 -18.03 31.62 52.60
N LEU A 492 -17.14 32.23 53.39
CA LEU A 492 -15.74 32.46 53.00
C LEU A 492 -15.02 31.13 52.77
N GLU A 493 -15.16 30.17 53.68
CA GLU A 493 -14.56 28.82 53.56
C GLU A 493 -15.03 28.09 52.30
N GLN A 494 -16.36 28.05 52.06
CA GLN A 494 -16.92 27.47 50.83
C GLN A 494 -16.44 28.18 49.55
N SER A 495 -16.31 29.51 49.57
CA SER A 495 -15.84 30.28 48.41
C SER A 495 -14.36 30.00 48.12
N LEU A 496 -13.54 29.77 49.16
CA LEU A 496 -12.12 29.45 49.04
C LEU A 496 -11.90 28.05 48.45
N ASP A 497 -12.71 27.07 48.85
CA ASP A 497 -12.67 25.73 48.28
C ASP A 497 -13.11 25.72 46.82
N ASN A 498 -14.19 26.44 46.49
CA ASN A 498 -14.63 26.60 45.09
C ASN A 498 -13.56 27.29 44.22
N TYR A 499 -12.86 28.29 44.76
CA TYR A 499 -11.76 28.96 44.06
C TYR A 499 -10.62 27.99 43.74
N LYS A 500 -10.18 27.18 44.72
CA LYS A 500 -9.13 26.18 44.51
C LYS A 500 -9.52 25.14 43.46
N GLN A 501 -10.76 24.62 43.54
CA GLN A 501 -11.25 23.65 42.57
C GLN A 501 -11.30 24.23 41.15
N THR A 502 -11.80 25.47 41.00
CA THR A 502 -11.86 26.14 39.69
C THR A 502 -10.47 26.43 39.14
N GLN A 503 -9.48 26.72 40.00
CA GLN A 503 -8.08 26.91 39.62
C GLN A 503 -7.45 25.61 39.10
N GLU A 504 -7.69 24.47 39.76
CA GLU A 504 -7.22 23.15 39.29
C GLU A 504 -7.85 22.78 37.93
N GLU A 505 -9.15 23.03 37.75
CA GLU A 505 -9.86 22.81 36.47
C GLU A 505 -9.31 23.71 35.34
N LEU A 506 -8.93 24.95 35.67
CA LEU A 506 -8.29 25.87 34.72
C LEU A 506 -6.90 25.36 34.29
N GLU A 507 -6.07 24.90 35.23
CA GLU A 507 -4.74 24.35 34.95
C GLU A 507 -4.82 23.09 34.07
N GLN A 508 -5.79 22.20 34.34
CA GLN A 508 -6.02 21.01 33.50
C GLN A 508 -6.48 21.38 32.09
N SER A 509 -7.39 22.35 31.96
CA SER A 509 -7.87 22.83 30.66
C SER A 509 -6.74 23.48 29.85
N GLN A 510 -5.85 24.24 30.50
CA GLN A 510 -4.67 24.84 29.86
C GLN A 510 -3.66 23.78 29.38
N LEU A 511 -3.46 22.72 30.15
CA LEU A 511 -2.60 21.60 29.77
C LEU A 511 -3.16 20.88 28.55
N LEU A 512 -4.46 20.57 28.57
CA LEU A 512 -5.15 19.90 27.47
C LEU A 512 -5.16 20.75 26.18
N LEU A 513 -5.27 22.08 26.31
CA LEU A 513 -5.14 23.02 25.18
C LEU A 513 -3.74 22.94 24.54
N ASN A 514 -2.69 22.90 25.35
CA ASN A 514 -1.32 22.79 24.84
C ASN A 514 -1.07 21.43 24.16
N GLU A 515 -1.57 20.34 24.74
CA GLU A 515 -1.46 19.00 24.15
C GLU A 515 -2.22 18.91 22.81
N THR A 516 -3.45 19.44 22.75
CA THR A 516 -4.23 19.45 21.50
C THR A 516 -3.60 20.34 20.43
N GLN A 517 -3.02 21.49 20.79
CA GLN A 517 -2.28 22.34 19.86
C GLN A 517 -1.05 21.64 19.27
N MET A 518 -0.29 20.91 20.10
CA MET A 518 0.84 20.11 19.64
C MET A 518 0.42 19.03 18.63
N VAL A 519 -0.67 18.32 18.90
CA VAL A 519 -1.21 17.31 17.98
C VAL A 519 -1.66 17.96 16.68
N LEU A 520 -2.31 19.12 16.74
CA LEU A 520 -2.74 19.87 15.57
C LEU A 520 -1.55 20.26 14.68
N ASP A 521 -0.49 20.83 15.26
CA ASP A 521 0.72 21.22 14.54
C ASP A 521 1.40 20.01 13.88
N GLN A 522 1.44 18.88 14.59
CA GLN A 522 2.00 17.63 14.07
C GLN A 522 1.18 17.08 12.89
N SER A 523 -0.16 17.06 13.00
CA SER A 523 -1.06 16.62 11.94
C SER A 523 -0.97 17.53 10.70
N GLN A 524 -0.86 18.85 10.88
CA GLN A 524 -0.67 19.80 9.77
C GLN A 524 0.67 19.57 9.05
N SER A 525 1.75 19.31 9.80
CA SER A 525 3.05 18.99 9.21
C SER A 525 3.01 17.70 8.40
N GLN A 526 2.37 16.65 8.92
CA GLN A 526 2.20 15.37 8.22
C GLN A 526 1.34 15.52 6.96
N LEU A 527 0.27 16.30 7.02
CA LEU A 527 -0.57 16.61 5.86
C LEU A 527 0.27 17.27 4.75
N HIS A 528 1.04 18.30 5.09
CA HIS A 528 1.89 19.01 4.13
C HIS A 528 2.96 18.11 3.49
N GLN A 529 3.61 17.25 4.28
CA GLN A 529 4.57 16.28 3.75
C GLN A 529 3.90 15.29 2.80
N THR A 530 2.71 14.80 3.16
CA THR A 530 1.95 13.86 2.32
C THR A 530 1.52 14.50 1.00
N GLU A 531 1.09 15.76 1.02
CA GLU A 531 0.75 16.54 -0.19
C GLU A 531 1.95 16.71 -1.12
N GLN A 532 3.13 17.07 -0.58
CA GLN A 532 4.36 17.20 -1.39
C GLN A 532 4.75 15.88 -2.05
N VAL A 533 4.66 14.77 -1.31
CA VAL A 533 4.95 13.43 -1.84
C VAL A 533 3.96 13.07 -2.96
N LEU A 534 2.66 13.32 -2.75
CA LEU A 534 1.63 13.09 -3.76
C LEU A 534 1.87 13.89 -5.05
N GLU A 535 2.31 15.15 -4.93
CA GLU A 535 2.61 16.00 -6.09
C GLU A 535 3.80 15.45 -6.91
N GLN A 536 4.86 14.99 -6.22
CA GLN A 536 6.00 14.34 -6.86
C GLN A 536 5.59 13.05 -7.57
N TYR A 537 4.78 12.22 -6.92
CA TYR A 537 4.25 10.98 -7.51
C TYR A 537 3.39 11.25 -8.73
N TYR A 538 2.49 12.23 -8.66
CA TYR A 538 1.63 12.61 -9.78
C TYR A 538 2.43 13.09 -11.00
N SER A 539 3.51 13.85 -10.77
CA SER A 539 4.43 14.27 -11.82
C SER A 539 5.12 13.08 -12.51
N ARG A 540 5.61 12.11 -11.72
CA ARG A 540 6.20 10.86 -12.25
C ARG A 540 5.20 10.02 -13.03
N TYR A 541 3.99 9.85 -12.49
CA TYR A 541 2.90 9.14 -13.15
C TYR A 541 2.57 9.77 -14.53
N LYS A 542 2.40 11.09 -14.57
CA LYS A 542 2.10 11.82 -15.81
C LYS A 542 3.22 11.68 -16.85
N LYS A 543 4.48 11.67 -16.40
CA LYS A 543 5.64 11.44 -17.28
C LYS A 543 5.62 10.02 -17.87
N SER A 544 5.44 9.00 -17.03
CA SER A 544 5.36 7.59 -17.46
C SER A 544 4.19 7.36 -18.42
N GLN A 545 3.01 7.92 -18.14
CA GLN A 545 1.86 7.86 -19.04
C GLN A 545 2.17 8.49 -20.41
N GLY A 546 2.84 9.64 -20.43
CA GLY A 546 3.28 10.29 -21.66
C GLY A 546 4.29 9.45 -22.45
N GLU A 547 5.21 8.78 -21.78
CA GLU A 547 6.18 7.86 -22.41
C GLU A 547 5.47 6.63 -23.00
N LEU A 548 4.53 6.03 -22.27
CA LEU A 548 3.73 4.92 -22.77
C LEU A 548 2.95 5.30 -24.05
N GLN A 549 2.34 6.48 -24.06
CA GLN A 549 1.60 6.96 -25.22
C GLN A 549 2.49 7.24 -26.44
N ARG A 550 3.71 7.76 -26.21
CA ARG A 550 4.71 7.93 -27.27
C ARG A 550 5.15 6.59 -27.84
N ASN A 551 5.45 5.61 -26.98
CA ASN A 551 5.87 4.27 -27.40
C ASN A 551 4.77 3.56 -28.19
N LEU A 552 3.51 3.64 -27.75
CA LEU A 552 2.36 3.11 -28.50
C LEU A 552 2.22 3.77 -29.88
N SER A 553 2.40 5.09 -29.95
CA SER A 553 2.35 5.84 -31.21
C SER A 553 3.50 5.45 -32.15
N GLN A 554 4.70 5.24 -31.62
CA GLN A 554 5.85 4.75 -32.38
C GLN A 554 5.59 3.34 -32.91
N LEU A 555 5.11 2.43 -32.05
CA LEU A 555 4.80 1.06 -32.45
C LEU A 555 3.77 1.01 -33.59
N TYR A 556 2.72 1.82 -33.50
CA TYR A 556 1.74 1.94 -34.59
C TYR A 556 2.34 2.50 -35.89
N ARG A 557 3.24 3.49 -35.80
CA ARG A 557 3.95 4.01 -36.98
C ARG A 557 4.82 2.95 -37.62
N THR A 558 5.63 2.25 -36.83
CA THR A 558 6.51 1.17 -37.30
C THR A 558 5.70 0.04 -37.92
N GLN A 559 4.55 -0.32 -37.34
CA GLN A 559 3.65 -1.30 -37.93
C GLN A 559 3.14 -0.86 -39.32
N LYS A 560 2.72 0.39 -39.45
CA LYS A 560 2.26 0.94 -40.73
C LYS A 560 3.38 1.03 -41.78
N GLU A 561 4.59 1.40 -41.37
CA GLU A 561 5.78 1.43 -42.23
C GLU A 561 6.15 0.01 -42.71
N LEU A 562 6.04 -0.99 -41.83
CA LEU A 562 6.24 -2.39 -42.16
C LEU A 562 5.22 -2.86 -43.20
N GLU A 563 3.93 -2.56 -43.01
CA GLU A 563 2.87 -2.88 -43.99
C GLU A 563 3.16 -2.23 -45.36
N GLN A 564 3.58 -0.97 -45.38
CA GLN A 564 3.95 -0.27 -46.61
C GLN A 564 5.15 -0.92 -47.30
N THR A 565 6.18 -1.27 -46.53
CA THR A 565 7.39 -1.90 -47.06
C THR A 565 7.08 -3.29 -47.61
N GLN A 566 6.18 -4.05 -46.97
CA GLN A 566 5.70 -5.33 -47.50
C GLN A 566 4.98 -5.17 -48.85
N VAL A 567 4.13 -4.14 -49.00
CA VAL A 567 3.48 -3.83 -50.28
C VAL A 567 4.51 -3.47 -51.36
N GLN A 568 5.49 -2.62 -51.03
CA GLN A 568 6.55 -2.22 -51.95
C GLN A 568 7.44 -3.40 -52.36
N LEU A 569 7.80 -4.29 -51.43
CA LEU A 569 8.54 -5.52 -51.72
C LEU A 569 7.78 -6.43 -52.67
N LYS A 570 6.46 -6.59 -52.46
CA LYS A 570 5.61 -7.35 -53.37
C LYS A 570 5.59 -6.74 -54.78
N GLN A 571 5.49 -5.42 -54.88
CA GLN A 571 5.54 -4.71 -56.16
C GLN A 571 6.90 -4.85 -56.86
N ALA A 572 8.01 -4.67 -56.13
CA ALA A 572 9.36 -4.80 -56.67
C ALA A 572 9.66 -6.22 -57.16
N ARG A 573 9.23 -7.24 -56.40
CA ARG A 573 9.36 -8.65 -56.80
C ARG A 573 8.59 -8.92 -58.10
N ASN A 574 7.37 -8.39 -58.20
CA ASN A 574 6.57 -8.54 -59.40
C ASN A 574 7.19 -7.85 -60.63
N GLU A 575 7.81 -6.67 -60.47
CA GLU A 575 8.50 -6.01 -61.59
C GLU A 575 9.78 -6.73 -61.99
N LEU A 576 10.50 -7.32 -61.03
CA LEU A 576 11.66 -8.17 -61.32
C LEU A 576 11.25 -9.40 -62.15
N ASP A 577 10.16 -10.08 -61.77
CA ASP A 577 9.61 -11.21 -62.53
C ASP A 577 9.23 -10.81 -63.96
N ARG A 578 8.75 -9.57 -64.15
CA ARG A 578 8.45 -9.00 -65.46
C ARG A 578 9.70 -8.81 -66.31
N LEU A 579 10.74 -8.21 -65.74
CA LEU A 579 11.99 -7.94 -66.45
C LEU A 579 12.70 -9.23 -66.85
N LEU A 580 12.79 -10.20 -65.94
CA LEU A 580 13.38 -11.53 -66.22
C LEU A 580 12.63 -12.26 -67.34
N PHE A 581 11.31 -12.17 -67.37
CA PHE A 581 10.53 -12.74 -68.46
C PHE A 581 10.80 -12.04 -69.80
N LEU A 582 10.82 -10.69 -69.81
CA LEU A 582 11.12 -9.91 -71.02
C LEU A 582 12.52 -10.21 -71.57
N GLU A 583 13.51 -10.41 -70.70
CA GLU A 583 14.85 -10.82 -71.09
C GLU A 583 14.87 -12.23 -71.70
N ALA A 584 14.13 -13.19 -71.12
CA ALA A 584 14.06 -14.56 -71.63
C ALA A 584 13.44 -14.70 -73.04
N ILE A 585 12.57 -13.76 -73.41
CA ILE A 585 11.91 -13.74 -74.73
C ILE A 585 12.58 -12.79 -75.73
N ALA A 586 13.55 -11.98 -75.29
CA ALA A 586 14.20 -10.98 -76.13
C ALA A 586 14.91 -11.64 -77.33
N GLY A 587 14.61 -11.17 -78.54
CA GLY A 587 15.19 -11.71 -79.78
C GLY A 587 14.52 -12.99 -80.30
N GLN A 588 13.47 -13.49 -79.64
CA GLN A 588 12.64 -14.57 -80.20
C GLN A 588 11.70 -14.01 -81.29
N PRO A 589 11.43 -14.76 -82.37
CA PRO A 589 10.56 -14.30 -83.46
C PRO A 589 9.11 -13.98 -83.02
N ASP A 590 8.69 -14.49 -81.86
CA ASP A 590 7.34 -14.30 -81.30
C ASP A 590 7.30 -13.39 -80.07
N GLU A 591 8.38 -12.63 -79.81
CA GLU A 591 8.57 -11.79 -78.61
C GLU A 591 7.35 -10.91 -78.31
N SER A 592 6.81 -10.24 -79.33
CA SER A 592 5.66 -9.33 -79.16
C SER A 592 4.40 -10.07 -78.67
N TYR A 593 4.17 -11.29 -79.16
CA TYR A 593 3.01 -12.10 -78.81
C TYR A 593 3.16 -12.66 -77.40
N GLN A 594 4.32 -13.26 -77.11
CA GLN A 594 4.62 -13.84 -75.80
C GLN A 594 4.57 -12.78 -74.70
N ARG A 595 5.06 -11.56 -74.98
CA ARG A 595 4.93 -10.41 -74.09
C ARG A 595 3.47 -10.07 -73.75
N LEU A 596 2.59 -10.00 -74.76
CA LEU A 596 1.19 -9.66 -74.53
C LEU A 596 0.42 -10.77 -73.77
N VAL A 597 0.75 -12.04 -74.01
CA VAL A 597 0.15 -13.16 -73.28
C VAL A 597 0.63 -13.18 -71.82
N TRP A 598 1.90 -12.87 -71.58
CA TRP A 598 2.43 -12.74 -70.22
C TRP A 598 1.86 -11.52 -69.49
N GLU A 599 1.79 -10.35 -70.14
CA GLU A 599 1.17 -9.15 -69.55
C GLU A 599 -0.33 -9.37 -69.25
N ALA A 600 -0.99 -10.23 -70.01
CA ALA A 600 -2.35 -10.65 -69.70
C ALA A 600 -2.45 -11.58 -68.49
N TRP A 601 -1.59 -12.60 -68.42
CA TRP A 601 -1.52 -13.51 -67.27
C TRP A 601 -1.18 -12.76 -65.98
N TYR A 602 -0.23 -11.83 -66.07
CA TYR A 602 0.16 -10.97 -64.94
C TYR A 602 -1.01 -10.09 -64.46
N ALA A 603 -1.79 -9.53 -65.38
CA ALA A 603 -3.00 -8.77 -65.02
C ALA A 603 -4.07 -9.66 -64.36
N TYR A 604 -4.27 -10.88 -64.86
CA TYR A 604 -5.15 -11.88 -64.23
C TYR A 604 -4.72 -12.22 -62.79
N ARG A 605 -3.44 -12.49 -62.58
CA ARG A 605 -2.87 -12.80 -61.25
C ARG A 605 -3.08 -11.66 -60.24
N ASN A 606 -3.04 -10.41 -60.71
CA ASN A 606 -3.32 -9.23 -59.89
C ASN A 606 -4.81 -8.84 -59.84
N ASN A 607 -5.70 -9.71 -60.31
CA ASN A 607 -7.16 -9.52 -60.36
C ASN A 607 -7.63 -8.33 -61.24
N ASP A 608 -6.80 -7.86 -62.18
CA ASP A 608 -7.15 -6.89 -63.21
C ASP A 608 -7.59 -7.61 -64.49
N LEU A 609 -8.84 -8.09 -64.46
CA LEU A 609 -9.44 -8.86 -65.56
C LEU A 609 -9.65 -8.01 -66.82
N ALA A 610 -9.75 -6.68 -66.68
CA ALA A 610 -9.91 -5.77 -67.80
C ALA A 610 -8.60 -5.59 -68.59
N ALA A 611 -7.48 -5.38 -67.89
CA ALA A 611 -6.15 -5.33 -68.51
C ALA A 611 -5.76 -6.70 -69.10
N MET A 612 -6.10 -7.80 -68.41
CA MET A 612 -5.95 -9.16 -68.95
C MET A 612 -6.64 -9.27 -70.31
N ALA A 613 -7.94 -8.98 -70.38
CA ALA A 613 -8.70 -9.09 -71.61
C ALA A 613 -8.20 -8.16 -72.72
N LYS A 614 -7.73 -6.95 -72.36
CA LYS A 614 -7.12 -6.01 -73.32
C LYS A 614 -5.86 -6.56 -73.95
N ASN A 615 -4.96 -7.15 -73.16
CA ASN A 615 -3.69 -7.68 -73.65
C ASN A 615 -3.87 -8.96 -74.48
N LEU A 616 -4.76 -9.87 -74.09
CA LEU A 616 -5.14 -11.02 -74.92
C LEU A 616 -5.80 -10.59 -76.24
N ARG A 617 -6.65 -9.55 -76.23
CA ARG A 617 -7.21 -9.01 -77.49
C ARG A 617 -6.15 -8.47 -78.43
N LYS A 618 -5.09 -7.85 -77.91
CA LYS A 618 -3.97 -7.37 -78.73
C LYS A 618 -3.14 -8.55 -79.25
N SER A 619 -2.91 -9.58 -78.44
CA SER A 619 -2.10 -10.74 -78.85
C SER A 619 -2.73 -11.50 -80.02
N MET A 620 -4.07 -11.53 -80.11
CA MET A 620 -4.78 -12.13 -81.26
C MET A 620 -4.40 -11.54 -82.62
N LYS A 621 -3.89 -10.30 -82.66
CA LYS A 621 -3.54 -9.61 -83.92
C LYS A 621 -2.13 -9.92 -84.43
N GLN A 622 -1.31 -10.65 -83.65
CA GLN A 622 0.12 -10.78 -83.90
C GLN A 622 0.57 -12.14 -84.45
N LYS A 623 -0.26 -13.19 -84.33
CA LYS A 623 0.04 -14.56 -84.79
C LYS A 623 -1.06 -15.08 -85.72
N PRO A 624 -0.74 -15.96 -86.69
CA PRO A 624 -1.72 -16.57 -87.59
C PRO A 624 -2.25 -17.90 -87.03
N PHE A 625 -2.44 -18.03 -85.71
CA PHE A 625 -3.05 -19.22 -85.13
C PHE A 625 -4.54 -19.27 -85.42
N SER A 626 -5.13 -20.47 -85.46
CA SER A 626 -6.59 -20.57 -85.50
C SER A 626 -7.20 -19.98 -84.22
N LYS A 627 -8.45 -19.52 -84.29
CA LYS A 627 -9.15 -18.92 -83.14
C LYS A 627 -9.19 -19.83 -81.91
N THR A 628 -9.29 -21.15 -82.11
CA THR A 628 -9.31 -22.15 -81.04
C THR A 628 -7.92 -22.44 -80.50
N GLU A 629 -6.92 -22.53 -81.37
CA GLU A 629 -5.51 -22.74 -81.02
C GLU A 629 -4.94 -21.56 -80.23
N THR A 630 -5.36 -20.34 -80.53
CA THR A 630 -4.97 -19.14 -79.76
C THR A 630 -5.49 -19.19 -78.32
N VAL A 631 -6.72 -19.66 -78.12
CA VAL A 631 -7.33 -19.79 -76.79
C VAL A 631 -6.67 -20.90 -75.99
N LEU A 632 -6.38 -22.04 -76.63
CA LEU A 632 -5.64 -23.14 -76.00
C LEU A 632 -4.24 -22.69 -75.59
N ASN A 633 -3.52 -21.98 -76.47
CA ASN A 633 -2.20 -21.46 -76.17
C ASN A 633 -2.20 -20.47 -74.99
N TRP A 634 -3.22 -19.62 -74.85
CA TRP A 634 -3.35 -18.76 -73.67
C TRP A 634 -3.52 -19.56 -72.38
N LEU A 635 -4.37 -20.59 -72.39
CA LEU A 635 -4.60 -21.43 -71.22
C LEU A 635 -3.35 -22.23 -70.83
N GLU A 636 -2.66 -22.80 -71.81
CA GLU A 636 -1.39 -23.51 -71.62
C GLU A 636 -0.31 -22.56 -71.10
N SER A 637 -0.20 -21.36 -71.67
CA SER A 637 0.75 -20.35 -71.22
C SER A 637 0.44 -19.87 -69.80
N PHE A 638 -0.83 -19.60 -69.47
CA PHE A 638 -1.24 -19.21 -68.12
C PHE A 638 -0.98 -20.33 -67.12
N ALA A 639 -1.22 -21.59 -67.49
CA ALA A 639 -0.94 -22.74 -66.63
C ALA A 639 0.57 -22.90 -66.41
N LYS A 640 1.37 -22.77 -67.47
CA LYS A 640 2.84 -22.81 -67.41
C LYS A 640 3.41 -21.68 -66.55
N PHE A 641 2.98 -20.43 -66.77
CA PHE A 641 3.46 -19.29 -66.00
C PHE A 641 3.09 -19.36 -64.51
N SER A 642 1.94 -19.97 -64.20
CA SER A 642 1.52 -20.23 -62.82
C SER A 642 2.38 -21.33 -62.19
N SER A 643 2.61 -22.45 -62.90
CA SER A 643 3.40 -23.57 -62.35
C SER A 643 4.88 -23.23 -62.16
N GLU A 644 5.48 -22.45 -63.07
CA GLU A 644 6.84 -21.91 -62.93
C GLU A 644 7.03 -21.05 -61.67
N ARG A 645 5.93 -20.59 -61.07
CA ARG A 645 5.90 -19.77 -59.85
C ARG A 645 5.27 -20.48 -58.66
N GLY A 646 5.05 -21.79 -58.76
CA GLY A 646 4.47 -22.61 -57.69
C GLY A 646 2.99 -22.37 -57.43
N GLU A 647 2.28 -21.73 -58.37
CA GLU A 647 0.85 -21.42 -58.28
C GLU A 647 0.03 -22.33 -59.21
N THR A 648 -1.20 -22.66 -58.81
CA THR A 648 -2.14 -23.39 -59.67
C THR A 648 -3.10 -22.41 -60.35
N LEU A 649 -3.21 -22.47 -61.68
CA LEU A 649 -4.18 -21.67 -62.42
C LEU A 649 -5.61 -22.03 -61.99
N ASN A 650 -6.34 -21.07 -61.44
CA ASN A 650 -7.76 -21.26 -61.14
C ASN A 650 -8.59 -21.11 -62.43
N THR A 651 -8.63 -22.19 -63.21
CA THR A 651 -9.33 -22.26 -64.50
C THR A 651 -10.81 -21.93 -64.34
N GLN A 652 -11.46 -22.38 -63.26
CA GLN A 652 -12.87 -22.12 -62.99
C GLN A 652 -13.15 -20.63 -62.76
N ALA A 653 -12.30 -19.93 -62.02
CA ALA A 653 -12.42 -18.48 -61.81
C ALA A 653 -12.18 -17.70 -63.12
N LEU A 654 -11.15 -18.09 -63.87
CA LEU A 654 -10.80 -17.46 -65.15
C LEU A 654 -11.95 -17.61 -66.16
N THR A 655 -12.43 -18.83 -66.39
CA THR A 655 -13.47 -19.11 -67.41
C THR A 655 -14.84 -18.55 -67.05
N ASN A 656 -15.08 -18.32 -65.74
CA ASN A 656 -16.34 -17.74 -65.28
C ASN A 656 -16.37 -16.21 -65.31
N SER A 657 -15.22 -15.54 -65.45
CA SER A 657 -15.17 -14.07 -65.52
C SER A 657 -15.94 -13.51 -66.73
N PRO A 658 -16.68 -12.39 -66.56
CA PRO A 658 -17.36 -11.70 -67.65
C PRO A 658 -16.43 -11.31 -68.80
N GLU A 659 -15.22 -10.85 -68.46
CA GLU A 659 -14.20 -10.37 -69.39
C GLU A 659 -13.68 -11.53 -70.25
N TRP A 660 -13.41 -12.69 -69.66
CA TRP A 660 -13.02 -13.89 -70.38
C TRP A 660 -14.17 -14.40 -71.26
N LYS A 661 -15.39 -14.50 -70.72
CA LYS A 661 -16.57 -14.92 -71.50
C LYS A 661 -16.80 -14.02 -72.72
N GLN A 662 -16.64 -12.71 -72.56
CA GLN A 662 -16.75 -11.75 -73.66
C GLN A 662 -15.62 -11.93 -74.69
N LEU A 663 -14.40 -12.18 -74.23
CA LEU A 663 -13.22 -12.38 -75.07
C LEU A 663 -13.32 -13.67 -75.90
N ILE A 664 -13.78 -14.77 -75.29
CA ILE A 664 -14.06 -16.03 -75.98
C ILE A 664 -15.21 -15.88 -76.99
N ARG A 665 -16.29 -15.16 -76.64
CA ARG A 665 -17.37 -14.85 -77.60
C ARG A 665 -16.86 -14.09 -78.83
N GLN A 666 -15.96 -13.12 -78.64
CA GLN A 666 -15.37 -12.34 -79.72
C GLN A 666 -14.42 -13.19 -80.58
N ALA A 667 -13.57 -14.02 -79.95
CA ALA A 667 -12.67 -14.93 -80.64
C ALA A 667 -13.45 -15.97 -81.47
N ILE A 668 -14.53 -16.55 -80.94
CA ILE A 668 -15.28 -17.65 -81.55
C ILE A 668 -16.44 -17.17 -82.46
N SER A 669 -16.74 -15.87 -82.54
CA SER A 669 -17.88 -15.39 -83.35
C SER A 669 -17.76 -15.71 -84.85
N LYS A 670 -18.84 -16.30 -85.39
CA LYS A 670 -19.07 -16.67 -86.80
C LYS A 670 -19.19 -15.40 -87.66
N LYS A 671 -18.11 -14.98 -88.31
CA LYS A 671 -18.16 -14.17 -89.54
C LYS A 671 -17.17 -14.73 -90.58
N SER A 672 -17.45 -15.95 -91.07
CA SER A 672 -16.77 -16.49 -92.26
C SER A 672 -17.59 -17.50 -93.08
N VAL A 673 -18.89 -17.66 -92.81
CA VAL A 673 -19.76 -18.59 -93.58
C VAL A 673 -20.95 -17.90 -94.28
N LEU A 674 -21.24 -16.62 -94.00
CA LEU A 674 -22.30 -15.87 -94.72
C LEU A 674 -21.81 -14.87 -95.76
N ALA A 675 -20.51 -14.57 -95.86
CA ALA A 675 -19.98 -13.65 -96.87
C ALA A 675 -19.55 -14.32 -98.20
N ARG A 676 -19.69 -15.65 -98.32
CA ARG A 676 -19.42 -16.42 -99.55
C ARG A 676 -20.68 -16.93 -100.26
N LYS A 677 -21.87 -16.59 -99.74
CA LYS A 677 -23.18 -16.89 -100.37
C LYS A 677 -23.90 -15.65 -100.93
N GLN A 678 -23.33 -14.45 -100.81
CA GLN A 678 -23.86 -13.22 -101.42
C GLN A 678 -22.95 -12.60 -102.50
N SER A 679 -21.85 -13.26 -102.85
CA SER A 679 -20.90 -12.82 -103.90
C SER A 679 -20.71 -13.82 -105.05
N VAL A 680 -21.54 -14.88 -105.11
CA VAL A 680 -21.57 -15.85 -106.24
C VAL A 680 -22.99 -16.03 -106.84
N GLN A 681 -23.98 -15.26 -106.38
CA GLN A 681 -25.30 -15.15 -107.04
C GLN A 681 -25.66 -13.69 -107.43
N GLN A 682 -24.63 -12.89 -107.68
CA GLN A 682 -24.70 -11.73 -108.60
C GLN A 682 -23.85 -11.99 -109.87
N ALA A 683 -23.57 -13.26 -110.15
CA ALA A 683 -23.03 -13.73 -111.41
C ALA A 683 -23.79 -14.99 -111.83
N VAL A 684 -25.06 -14.81 -112.20
CA VAL A 684 -25.82 -15.50 -113.26
C VAL A 684 -27.25 -14.91 -113.25
N SER A 685 -27.63 -14.40 -114.42
CA SER A 685 -28.97 -14.05 -114.92
C SER A 685 -29.74 -12.85 -114.36
N PHE A 686 -29.67 -11.76 -115.15
CA PHE A 686 -30.69 -10.77 -115.53
C PHE A 686 -31.43 -9.97 -114.46
#